data_AF-A0A1F7FZI0-F1
#
_entry.id   AF-A0A1F7FZI0-F1
#
_cell.length_a   1.000
_cell.length_b   1.000
_cell.length_c   1.000
_cell.angle_alpha   90.00
_cell.angle_beta   90.00
_cell.angle_gamma   90.00
#
_symmetry.space_group_name_H-M   'P 1'
#
loop_
_entity.id
_entity.type
_entity.pdbx_description
1 polymer ?
#
loop_
_entity_poly.entity_id
_entity_poly.type
_entity_poly.pdbx_seq_one_letter_code
_entity_poly.pdbx_strand_id
1 'polypeptide(L)'
;MKFYSTRKTYVQQSGAEGLLLMLAAVPFVFLPPETGLWQNIAAVLSTIICLSATWCILRLPDFGKLLAGIAATTCLISLWPGITKNPATALSVAVVYIFALYSINNFSAALHMNRSNDEIELGLQRTRWAALALIGISIASFLLVRELSTVSSTALLVIAAVAQILSILWSISQQSNFHKLFCIVLNALTFLSAYYMVDYHLTWLGCLIIGAALLLFLPQSAFVDDTQGSWWDIFVNHPGRVTLVTFFLLCLVGTFLLFLPGSAANKPIALIDAAFTAVSAVCITGLIVLDTPNDFSFLGQAFVLLLIQLGGLGIMTVTTVAMHAFGQRLSLKQAKVLKSTFNSEHDNLVSSLIQIVKFTAVTEALGAAILTALFYRVGCTGSDAIWKGVFTSISAFCNAGFALQSDSLIPFQSSPLILHTVAMLIMVGGLAPAVVIIIPEWVRGRSISVAAKIALITTVALLFSGTLFFLMFEWNGVLSGLSLADKFHNAWFQSVTLRTAGFNSVPIENVLGPTFLIMICLMFIGGSPGGTAGGVKTTTFGVLIATFWACAMGYDEITIKNKRVIPETVFKAVTTVVAGMLILLSVVLMLEATQQISSRELIFEATSALGTVGLSLGTTGKLDSIGKILIMLAMFAGRIGPVTLFTLLSRERASNAKHCLDARINLT
;
A
#
# COMPACT_ATOMS: atom_id res chain seq x y z
N MET A 1 -25.01 34.97 -5.51
CA MET A 1 -23.97 34.02 -5.97
C MET A 1 -22.58 34.65 -6.06
N LYS A 2 -22.37 35.80 -6.73
CA LYS A 2 -21.05 36.49 -6.77
C LYS A 2 -20.43 36.76 -5.38
N PHE A 3 -21.23 37.18 -4.41
CA PHE A 3 -20.75 37.45 -3.02
C PHE A 3 -20.30 36.19 -2.26
N TYR A 4 -20.87 35.02 -2.59
CA TYR A 4 -20.50 33.75 -1.97
C TYR A 4 -19.25 33.14 -2.65
N SER A 5 -19.08 33.37 -3.96
CA SER A 5 -17.89 32.92 -4.70
C SER A 5 -16.66 33.73 -4.34
N THR A 6 -16.76 35.06 -4.17
CA THR A 6 -15.63 35.87 -3.67
C THR A 6 -15.22 35.44 -2.27
N ARG A 7 -16.17 35.27 -1.34
CA ARG A 7 -15.88 34.83 0.04
C ARG A 7 -15.13 33.49 0.12
N LYS A 8 -15.37 32.57 -0.84
CA LYS A 8 -14.75 31.23 -0.93
C LYS A 8 -13.28 31.28 -1.32
N THR A 9 -12.90 32.13 -2.28
CA THR A 9 -11.49 32.30 -2.70
C THR A 9 -10.65 32.99 -1.63
N TYR A 10 -11.23 33.92 -0.87
CA TYR A 10 -10.52 34.65 0.19
C TYR A 10 -10.21 33.80 1.43
N VAL A 11 -11.10 32.87 1.80
CA VAL A 11 -10.84 31.94 2.91
C VAL A 11 -9.81 30.89 2.52
N GLN A 12 -9.64 30.51 1.25
CA GLN A 12 -8.64 29.51 0.85
C GLN A 12 -7.18 30.04 0.87
N GLN A 13 -7.02 31.37 0.88
CA GLN A 13 -5.72 32.06 0.84
C GLN A 13 -5.24 32.53 2.21
N SER A 14 -6.01 32.34 3.29
CA SER A 14 -5.76 32.93 4.60
C SER A 14 -4.80 32.15 5.53
N GLY A 15 -4.15 31.09 5.03
CA GLY A 15 -3.18 30.29 5.77
C GLY A 15 -1.70 30.65 5.58
N ALA A 16 -1.38 31.69 4.80
CA ALA A 16 0.00 32.06 4.45
C ALA A 16 0.90 32.36 5.66
N GLU A 17 0.32 32.81 6.79
CA GLU A 17 1.06 33.00 8.03
C GLU A 17 1.71 31.70 8.54
N GLY A 18 0.98 30.58 8.47
CA GLY A 18 1.50 29.28 8.90
C GLY A 18 2.68 28.84 8.04
N LEU A 19 2.64 29.14 6.74
CA LEU A 19 3.75 28.87 5.81
C LEU A 19 4.96 29.78 6.09
N LEU A 20 4.74 31.09 6.27
CA LEU A 20 5.81 32.04 6.56
C LEU A 20 6.50 31.76 7.90
N LEU A 21 5.76 31.35 8.93
CA LEU A 21 6.33 30.92 10.20
C LEU A 21 7.31 29.75 10.04
N MET A 22 6.99 28.80 9.16
CA MET A 22 7.88 27.66 8.90
C MET A 22 9.10 28.06 8.07
N LEU A 23 8.93 28.99 7.13
CA LEU A 23 10.03 29.48 6.29
C LEU A 23 11.08 30.29 7.06
N ALA A 24 10.72 30.87 8.22
CA ALA A 24 11.63 31.71 9.00
C ALA A 24 12.92 31.00 9.45
N ALA A 25 12.88 29.70 9.74
CA ALA A 25 14.04 28.95 10.21
C ALA A 25 14.77 28.13 9.11
N VAL A 26 14.27 28.16 7.87
CA VAL A 26 14.91 27.53 6.69
C VAL A 26 16.37 27.95 6.49
N PRO A 27 16.78 29.23 6.68
CA PRO A 27 18.18 29.61 6.53
C PRO A 27 19.12 28.78 7.42
N PHE A 28 18.71 28.48 8.66
CA PHE A 28 19.52 27.71 9.61
C PHE A 28 19.49 26.19 9.36
N VAL A 29 18.43 25.67 8.75
CA VAL A 29 18.32 24.25 8.40
C VAL A 29 19.32 23.86 7.31
N PHE A 30 19.57 24.75 6.35
CA PHE A 30 20.42 24.47 5.19
C PHE A 30 21.79 25.17 5.24
N LEU A 31 22.15 25.75 6.38
CA LEU A 31 23.45 26.39 6.56
C LEU A 31 24.56 25.33 6.61
N PRO A 32 25.64 25.44 5.82
CA PRO A 32 26.76 24.49 5.86
C PRO A 32 27.49 24.55 7.23
N PRO A 33 28.17 23.47 7.66
CA PRO A 33 28.84 23.41 8.97
C PRO A 33 30.01 24.40 9.11
N GLU A 34 30.65 24.81 8.02
CA GLU A 34 31.69 25.85 7.99
C GLU A 34 31.11 27.17 7.47
N THR A 35 30.61 28.02 8.36
CA THR A 35 30.00 29.31 7.98
C THR A 35 30.88 30.51 8.31
N GLY A 36 30.98 31.44 7.36
CA GLY A 36 31.53 32.78 7.63
C GLY A 36 30.55 33.66 8.41
N LEU A 37 31.08 34.62 9.19
CA LEU A 37 30.29 35.57 9.99
C LEU A 37 29.15 36.24 9.20
N TRP A 38 29.40 36.60 7.94
CA TRP A 38 28.42 37.24 7.05
C TRP A 38 27.23 36.34 6.70
N GLN A 39 27.41 35.01 6.61
CA GLN A 39 26.30 34.07 6.32
C GLN A 39 25.35 33.95 7.51
N ASN A 40 25.89 33.93 8.72
CA ASN A 40 25.09 33.92 9.95
C ASN A 40 24.29 35.21 10.08
N ILE A 41 24.91 36.37 9.80
CA ILE A 41 24.21 37.66 9.79
C ILE A 41 23.09 37.67 8.75
N ALA A 42 23.33 37.16 7.53
CA ALA A 42 22.31 37.08 6.49
C ALA A 42 21.16 36.14 6.86
N ALA A 43 21.46 34.99 7.49
CA ALA A 43 20.45 34.04 7.97
C ALA A 43 19.58 34.63 9.09
N VAL A 44 20.19 35.32 10.06
CA VAL A 44 19.47 36.04 11.13
C VAL A 44 18.58 37.13 10.54
N LEU A 45 19.11 37.93 9.61
CA LEU A 45 18.36 39.01 8.97
C LEU A 45 17.16 38.46 8.18
N SER A 46 17.36 37.39 7.40
CA SER A 46 16.29 36.70 6.67
C SER A 46 15.19 36.19 7.60
N THR A 47 15.57 35.60 8.74
CA THR A 47 14.63 35.12 9.77
C THR A 47 13.78 36.26 10.34
N ILE A 48 14.41 37.38 10.72
CA ILE A 48 13.73 38.57 11.28
C ILE A 48 12.76 39.17 10.24
N ILE A 49 13.17 39.27 8.99
CA ILE A 49 12.34 39.80 7.90
C ILE A 49 11.16 38.85 7.61
N CYS A 50 11.35 37.53 7.70
CA CYS A 50 10.28 36.56 7.51
C CYS A 50 9.24 36.61 8.65
N LEU A 51 9.69 36.77 9.90
CA LEU A 51 8.80 36.94 11.05
C LEU A 51 8.02 38.27 10.98
N SER A 52 8.67 39.35 10.55
CA SER A 52 7.99 40.63 10.36
C SER A 52 7.01 40.59 9.18
N ALA A 53 7.33 39.86 8.10
CA ALA A 53 6.41 39.59 7.00
C ALA A 53 5.16 38.86 7.49
N THR A 54 5.32 37.84 8.34
CA THR A 54 4.21 37.07 8.94
C THR A 54 3.27 37.98 9.73
N TRP A 55 3.80 38.91 10.52
CA TRP A 55 2.99 39.85 11.31
C TRP A 55 2.29 40.91 10.44
N CYS A 56 2.96 41.38 9.39
CA CYS A 56 2.46 42.43 8.51
C CYS A 56 1.45 41.92 7.46
N ILE A 57 1.53 40.67 7.01
CA ILE A 57 0.75 40.17 5.85
C ILE A 57 -0.77 40.25 6.05
N LEU A 58 -1.23 40.21 7.30
CA LEU A 58 -2.65 40.38 7.64
C LEU A 58 -3.10 41.83 7.75
N ARG A 59 -2.22 42.72 8.19
CA ARG A 59 -2.55 44.14 8.46
C ARG A 59 -2.36 45.00 7.22
N LEU A 60 -1.28 44.73 6.47
CA LEU A 60 -0.83 45.45 5.29
C LEU A 60 -0.34 44.41 4.27
N PRO A 61 -1.24 43.86 3.44
CA PRO A 61 -0.96 42.70 2.60
C PRO A 61 0.14 42.96 1.57
N ASP A 62 0.12 44.11 0.91
CA ASP A 62 1.12 44.46 -0.11
C ASP A 62 2.51 44.70 0.51
N PHE A 63 2.53 45.27 1.71
CA PHE A 63 3.78 45.44 2.48
C PHE A 63 4.32 44.10 3.01
N GLY A 64 3.43 43.22 3.48
CA GLY A 64 3.80 41.87 3.92
C GLY A 64 4.34 40.99 2.78
N LYS A 65 3.77 41.08 1.57
CA LYS A 65 4.31 40.41 0.38
C LYS A 65 5.71 40.91 0.02
N LEU A 66 5.92 42.22 0.08
CA LEU A 66 7.22 42.83 -0.18
C LEU A 66 8.27 42.34 0.84
N LEU A 67 7.94 42.33 2.13
CA LEU A 67 8.81 41.77 3.17
C LEU A 67 9.08 40.27 2.96
N ALA A 68 8.08 39.47 2.59
CA ALA A 68 8.26 38.05 2.30
C ALA A 68 9.20 37.81 1.10
N GLY A 69 9.09 38.65 0.06
CA GLY A 69 10.03 38.64 -1.07
C GLY A 69 11.46 38.98 -0.66
N ILE A 70 11.64 39.98 0.21
CA ILE A 70 12.95 40.36 0.75
C ILE A 70 13.52 39.25 1.66
N ALA A 71 12.69 38.57 2.45
CA ALA A 71 13.11 37.43 3.25
C ALA A 71 13.62 36.28 2.37
N ALA A 72 12.93 36.00 1.26
CA ALA A 72 13.31 34.95 0.33
C ALA A 72 14.63 35.27 -0.41
N THR A 73 14.84 36.52 -0.84
CA THR A 73 16.10 36.93 -1.48
C THR A 73 17.27 36.91 -0.52
N THR A 74 17.08 37.35 0.73
CA THR A 74 18.12 37.29 1.76
C THR A 74 18.46 35.85 2.19
N CYS A 75 17.48 34.93 2.15
CA CYS A 75 17.73 33.49 2.32
C CYS A 75 18.54 32.89 1.17
N LEU A 76 18.32 33.32 -0.08
CA LEU A 76 19.17 32.90 -1.20
C LEU A 76 20.61 33.37 -1.04
N ILE A 77 20.80 34.59 -0.53
CA ILE A 77 22.14 35.15 -0.29
C ILE A 77 22.88 34.36 0.79
N SER A 78 22.21 33.94 1.86
CA SER A 78 22.85 33.11 2.89
C SER A 78 23.24 31.72 2.38
N LEU A 79 22.48 31.16 1.42
CA LEU A 79 22.72 29.85 0.81
C LEU A 79 23.67 29.89 -0.40
N TRP A 80 24.09 31.08 -0.84
CA TRP A 80 24.84 31.29 -2.09
C TRP A 80 26.05 30.36 -2.26
N PRO A 81 26.93 30.16 -1.25
CA PRO A 81 28.11 29.29 -1.42
C PRO A 81 27.79 27.79 -1.46
N GLY A 82 26.61 27.38 -1.00
CA GLY A 82 26.12 26.00 -1.13
C GLY A 82 25.48 25.71 -2.48
N ILE A 83 24.87 26.73 -3.09
CA ILE A 83 24.29 26.68 -4.46
C ILE A 83 25.41 26.55 -5.50
N THR A 84 26.54 27.26 -5.32
CA THR A 84 27.64 27.21 -6.30
C THR A 84 28.45 25.91 -6.28
N LYS A 85 28.41 25.15 -5.17
CA LYS A 85 29.16 23.89 -5.02
C LYS A 85 28.42 22.66 -5.54
N ASN A 86 27.08 22.66 -5.57
CA ASN A 86 26.28 21.50 -5.96
C ASN A 86 25.15 21.87 -6.94
N PRO A 87 25.08 21.28 -8.14
CA PRO A 87 24.03 21.60 -9.11
C PRO A 87 22.64 21.11 -8.67
N ALA A 88 22.57 20.04 -7.88
CA ALA A 88 21.32 19.53 -7.32
C ALA A 88 20.70 20.48 -6.27
N THR A 89 21.54 21.07 -5.41
CA THR A 89 21.09 22.07 -4.42
C THR A 89 20.67 23.37 -5.09
N ALA A 90 21.34 23.76 -6.18
CA ALA A 90 20.94 24.91 -6.98
C ALA A 90 19.54 24.73 -7.61
N LEU A 91 19.27 23.55 -8.20
CA LEU A 91 17.98 23.24 -8.82
C LEU A 91 16.85 23.20 -7.78
N SER A 92 17.06 22.54 -6.64
CA SER A 92 16.05 22.45 -5.58
C SER A 92 15.73 23.81 -4.96
N VAL A 93 16.75 24.63 -4.70
CA VAL A 93 16.58 25.98 -4.16
C VAL A 93 15.85 26.87 -5.18
N ALA A 94 16.16 26.75 -6.47
CA ALA A 94 15.45 27.48 -7.53
C ALA A 94 13.97 27.09 -7.62
N VAL A 95 13.64 25.80 -7.56
CA VAL A 95 12.24 25.32 -7.59
C VAL A 95 11.47 25.82 -6.36
N VAL A 96 12.05 25.72 -5.16
CA VAL A 96 11.44 26.20 -3.91
C VAL A 96 11.24 27.72 -3.96
N TYR A 97 12.22 28.47 -4.47
CA TYR A 97 12.15 29.92 -4.58
C TYR A 97 11.09 30.39 -5.60
N ILE A 98 11.02 29.74 -6.77
CA ILE A 98 9.99 30.01 -7.78
C ILE A 98 8.59 29.71 -7.22
N PHE A 99 8.45 28.59 -6.50
CA PHE A 99 7.19 28.21 -5.87
C PHE A 99 6.78 29.20 -4.75
N ALA A 100 7.74 29.67 -3.95
CA ALA A 100 7.50 30.69 -2.93
C ALA A 100 7.05 32.02 -3.56
N LEU A 101 7.73 32.49 -4.60
CA LEU A 101 7.34 33.71 -5.33
C LEU A 101 5.96 33.56 -5.98
N TYR A 102 5.67 32.42 -6.60
CA TYR A 102 4.35 32.13 -7.17
C TYR A 102 3.25 32.15 -6.10
N SER A 103 3.52 31.56 -4.94
CA SER A 103 2.59 31.53 -3.81
C SER A 103 2.35 32.92 -3.20
N ILE A 104 3.41 33.73 -3.07
CA ILE A 104 3.32 35.11 -2.56
C ILE A 104 2.55 36.02 -3.55
N ASN A 105 2.80 35.87 -4.86
CA ASN A 105 2.16 36.72 -5.87
C ASN A 105 0.65 36.44 -6.00
N ASN A 106 0.24 35.20 -5.82
CA ASN A 106 -1.17 34.80 -5.87
C ASN A 106 -1.96 35.09 -4.58
N PHE A 107 -1.33 35.60 -3.52
CA PHE A 107 -2.00 35.94 -2.27
C PHE A 107 -2.86 37.20 -2.46
N SER A 108 -4.16 37.16 -2.15
CA SER A 108 -5.04 38.34 -2.12
C SER A 108 -5.60 38.56 -0.72
N ALA A 109 -5.60 39.81 -0.27
CA ALA A 109 -5.99 40.16 1.10
C ALA A 109 -7.50 40.05 1.30
N ALA A 110 -7.91 39.33 2.34
CA ALA A 110 -9.30 39.28 2.78
C ALA A 110 -9.65 40.58 3.53
N LEU A 111 -10.34 41.51 2.87
CA LEU A 111 -11.00 42.63 3.53
C LEU A 111 -12.40 42.19 3.99
N HIS A 112 -12.65 42.30 5.30
CA HIS A 112 -13.88 42.06 6.06
C HIS A 112 -14.15 40.61 6.55
N MET A 113 -13.66 40.30 7.76
CA MET A 113 -14.03 39.13 8.57
C MET A 113 -14.75 39.63 9.84
N ASN A 114 -15.93 39.09 10.18
CA ASN A 114 -16.73 39.60 11.31
C ASN A 114 -17.56 38.52 12.05
N ARG A 115 -17.05 37.27 12.19
CA ARG A 115 -17.67 36.22 13.05
C ARG A 115 -16.63 35.26 13.67
N SER A 116 -16.94 34.74 14.86
CA SER A 116 -16.11 33.80 15.66
C SER A 116 -15.83 32.45 14.98
N ASN A 117 -16.72 31.95 14.12
CA ASN A 117 -16.46 30.72 13.35
C ASN A 117 -15.34 30.88 12.32
N ASP A 118 -15.06 32.11 11.89
CA ASP A 118 -14.02 32.39 10.90
C ASP A 118 -12.61 32.25 11.54
N GLU A 119 -12.46 32.48 12.84
CA GLU A 119 -11.19 32.35 13.56
C GLU A 119 -10.74 30.88 13.75
N ILE A 120 -11.69 29.97 14.01
CA ILE A 120 -11.40 28.53 14.13
C ILE A 120 -10.93 27.97 12.79
N GLU A 121 -11.58 28.39 11.70
CA GLU A 121 -11.23 27.97 10.34
C GLU A 121 -9.88 28.56 9.90
N LEU A 122 -9.61 29.82 10.23
CA LEU A 122 -8.29 30.44 10.04
C LEU A 122 -7.19 29.67 10.78
N GLY A 123 -7.42 29.30 12.04
CA GLY A 123 -6.50 28.47 12.82
C GLY A 123 -6.25 27.10 12.18
N LEU A 124 -7.29 26.46 11.62
CA LEU A 124 -7.15 25.19 10.90
C LEU A 124 -6.30 25.34 9.64
N GLN A 125 -6.46 26.43 8.91
CA GLN A 125 -5.66 26.64 7.71
C GLN A 125 -4.20 26.95 8.02
N ARG A 126 -3.94 27.79 9.03
CA ARG A 126 -2.58 28.08 9.49
C ARG A 126 -1.83 26.79 9.85
N THR A 127 -2.48 25.89 10.59
CA THR A 127 -1.89 24.60 10.99
C THR A 127 -1.62 23.68 9.81
N ARG A 128 -2.51 23.62 8.83
CA ARG A 128 -2.33 22.79 7.63
C ARG A 128 -1.19 23.28 6.73
N TRP A 129 -1.10 24.60 6.51
CA TRP A 129 0.01 25.18 5.73
C TRP A 129 1.35 25.04 6.45
N ALA A 130 1.36 25.18 7.77
CA ALA A 130 2.50 24.84 8.61
C ALA A 130 2.94 23.38 8.46
N ALA A 131 2.00 22.42 8.54
CA ALA A 131 2.29 21.00 8.39
C ALA A 131 2.83 20.65 6.99
N LEU A 132 2.24 21.22 5.93
CA LEU A 132 2.72 21.06 4.55
C LEU A 132 4.15 21.60 4.37
N ALA A 133 4.43 22.80 4.90
CA ALA A 133 5.76 23.37 4.84
C ALA A 133 6.77 22.52 5.63
N LEU A 134 6.40 22.00 6.81
CA LEU A 134 7.24 21.10 7.60
C LEU A 134 7.58 19.81 6.85
N ILE A 135 6.61 19.20 6.16
CA ILE A 135 6.86 18.03 5.29
C ILE A 135 7.86 18.39 4.18
N GLY A 136 7.61 19.49 3.48
CA GLY A 136 8.48 19.94 2.38
C GLY A 136 9.91 20.21 2.83
N ILE A 137 10.08 20.91 3.96
CA ILE A 137 11.39 21.20 4.56
C ILE A 137 12.07 19.90 5.00
N SER A 138 11.35 18.97 5.63
CA SER A 138 11.91 17.69 6.08
C SER A 138 12.39 16.80 4.92
N ILE A 139 11.63 16.73 3.83
CA ILE A 139 12.03 16.03 2.60
C ILE A 139 13.24 16.73 1.97
N ALA A 140 13.23 18.06 1.91
CA ALA A 140 14.37 18.81 1.38
C ALA A 140 15.63 18.62 2.24
N SER A 141 15.51 18.57 3.57
CA SER A 141 16.62 18.25 4.47
C SER A 141 17.19 16.86 4.18
N PHE A 142 16.35 15.84 4.01
CA PHE A 142 16.79 14.49 3.63
C PHE A 142 17.54 14.45 2.29
N LEU A 143 17.04 15.17 1.28
CA LEU A 143 17.62 15.16 -0.07
C LEU A 143 18.90 15.99 -0.19
N LEU A 144 19.00 17.10 0.55
CA LEU A 144 20.07 18.10 0.38
C LEU A 144 21.15 18.01 1.46
N VAL A 145 20.79 17.57 2.67
CA VAL A 145 21.66 17.55 3.85
C VAL A 145 21.62 16.15 4.46
N ARG A 146 22.45 15.26 3.92
CA ARG A 146 22.47 13.83 4.31
C ARG A 146 22.88 13.60 5.77
N GLU A 147 23.67 14.50 6.34
CA GLU A 147 24.02 14.56 7.77
C GLU A 147 23.70 15.96 8.31
N LEU A 148 22.70 16.06 9.18
CA LEU A 148 22.34 17.34 9.81
C LEU A 148 23.36 17.68 10.91
N SER A 149 23.93 18.89 10.83
CA SER A 149 24.63 19.51 11.94
C SER A 149 23.72 19.66 13.17
N THR A 150 24.30 19.86 14.35
CA THR A 150 23.53 20.13 15.58
C THR A 150 22.62 21.34 15.43
N VAL A 151 23.09 22.40 14.76
CA VAL A 151 22.33 23.64 14.50
C VAL A 151 21.17 23.43 13.54
N SER A 152 21.37 22.66 12.46
CA SER A 152 20.27 22.35 11.52
C SER A 152 19.21 21.45 12.15
N SER A 153 19.65 20.49 12.97
CA SER A 153 18.75 19.61 13.73
C SER A 153 17.90 20.39 14.75
N THR A 154 18.49 21.32 15.50
CA THR A 154 17.72 22.15 16.43
C THR A 154 16.78 23.10 15.71
N ALA A 155 17.20 23.70 14.60
CA ALA A 155 16.32 24.55 13.78
C ALA A 155 15.10 23.78 13.27
N LEU A 156 15.29 22.54 12.79
CA LEU A 156 14.21 21.69 12.30
C LEU A 156 13.21 21.33 13.42
N LEU A 157 13.71 21.00 14.61
CA LEU A 157 12.87 20.72 15.79
C LEU A 157 12.08 21.95 16.24
N VAL A 158 12.66 23.15 16.16
CA VAL A 158 11.96 24.40 16.50
C VAL A 158 10.78 24.62 15.54
N ILE A 159 10.98 24.42 14.24
CA ILE A 159 9.91 24.52 13.22
C ILE A 159 8.80 23.49 13.52
N ALA A 160 9.18 22.25 13.83
CA ALA A 160 8.23 21.20 14.19
C ALA A 160 7.42 21.56 15.46
N ALA A 161 8.08 22.10 16.49
CA ALA A 161 7.43 22.55 17.72
C ALA A 161 6.44 23.69 17.44
N VAL A 162 6.77 24.65 16.58
CA VAL A 162 5.85 25.72 16.17
C VAL A 162 4.61 25.14 15.47
N ALA A 163 4.77 24.14 14.60
CA ALA A 163 3.65 23.48 13.93
C ALA A 163 2.70 22.79 14.93
N GLN A 164 3.27 22.12 15.94
CA GLN A 164 2.53 21.46 17.01
C GLN A 164 1.84 22.48 17.94
N ILE A 165 2.49 23.60 18.27
CA ILE A 165 1.89 24.69 19.05
C ILE A 165 0.68 25.25 18.32
N LEU A 166 0.79 25.53 17.01
CA LEU A 166 -0.34 25.98 16.21
C LEU A 166 -1.48 24.95 16.24
N SER A 167 -1.16 23.65 16.16
CA SER A 167 -2.14 22.56 16.24
C SER A 167 -2.86 22.54 17.59
N ILE A 168 -2.13 22.72 18.69
CA ILE A 168 -2.68 22.78 20.05
C ILE A 168 -3.55 24.03 20.23
N LEU A 169 -3.10 25.20 19.76
CA LEU A 169 -3.88 26.44 19.84
C LEU A 169 -5.21 26.33 19.08
N TRP A 170 -5.18 25.73 17.89
CA TRP A 170 -6.40 25.42 17.14
C TRP A 170 -7.28 24.39 17.85
N SER A 171 -6.67 23.37 18.44
CA SER A 171 -7.40 22.34 19.19
C SER A 171 -8.16 22.94 20.39
N ILE A 172 -7.55 23.86 21.14
CA ILE A 172 -8.15 24.51 22.31
C ILE A 172 -9.39 25.34 21.93
N SER A 173 -9.43 25.93 20.73
CA SER A 173 -10.56 26.73 20.25
C SER A 173 -11.77 25.90 19.80
N GLN A 174 -11.64 24.57 19.71
CA GLN A 174 -12.76 23.67 19.39
C GLN A 174 -13.75 23.55 20.56
N GLN A 175 -15.03 23.28 20.26
CA GLN A 175 -16.04 23.05 21.32
C GLN A 175 -16.01 21.62 21.90
N SER A 176 -15.53 20.64 21.13
CA SER A 176 -15.52 19.23 21.53
C SER A 176 -14.32 18.87 22.42
N ASN A 177 -14.56 18.41 23.66
CA ASN A 177 -13.52 17.91 24.57
C ASN A 177 -12.71 16.72 24.02
N PHE A 178 -13.31 15.86 23.19
CA PHE A 178 -12.61 14.73 22.57
C PHE A 178 -11.50 15.16 21.61
N HIS A 179 -11.80 16.06 20.67
CA HIS A 179 -10.83 16.62 19.73
C HIS A 179 -9.68 17.34 20.44
N LYS A 180 -9.98 18.03 21.55
CA LYS A 180 -8.96 18.64 22.42
C LYS A 180 -7.93 17.63 22.89
N LEU A 181 -8.42 16.60 23.56
CA LEU A 181 -7.58 15.55 24.14
C LEU A 181 -6.81 14.79 23.05
N PHE A 182 -7.48 14.43 21.95
CA PHE A 182 -6.87 13.68 20.85
C PHE A 182 -5.70 14.43 20.20
N CYS A 183 -5.88 15.70 19.84
CA CYS A 183 -4.79 16.48 19.24
C CYS A 183 -3.65 16.72 20.24
N ILE A 184 -3.93 16.92 21.53
CA ILE A 184 -2.87 17.06 22.55
C ILE A 184 -2.06 15.76 22.67
N VAL A 185 -2.74 14.61 22.75
CA VAL A 185 -2.07 13.30 22.83
C VAL A 185 -1.28 13.00 21.56
N LEU A 186 -1.83 13.28 20.38
CA LEU A 186 -1.14 13.11 19.10
C LEU A 186 0.13 13.97 19.00
N ASN A 187 0.05 15.25 19.39
CA ASN A 187 1.20 16.15 19.42
C ASN A 187 2.25 15.66 20.45
N ALA A 188 1.84 15.19 21.63
CA ALA A 188 2.76 14.65 22.63
C ALA A 188 3.48 13.38 22.15
N LEU A 189 2.76 12.42 21.56
CA LEU A 189 3.33 11.19 21.02
C LEU A 189 4.30 11.47 19.87
N THR A 190 3.90 12.34 18.94
CA THR A 190 4.74 12.69 17.78
C THR A 190 5.98 13.49 18.20
N PHE A 191 5.86 14.38 19.20
CA PHE A 191 7.02 15.07 19.78
C PHE A 191 7.99 14.11 20.46
N LEU A 192 7.48 13.18 21.28
CA LEU A 192 8.30 12.16 21.93
C LEU A 192 9.02 11.29 20.89
N SER A 193 8.31 10.90 19.83
CA SER A 193 8.91 10.14 18.72
C SER A 193 10.02 10.92 18.02
N ALA A 194 9.84 12.23 17.77
CA ALA A 194 10.85 13.06 17.14
C ALA A 194 12.06 13.29 18.06
N TYR A 195 11.84 13.42 19.38
CA TYR A 195 12.90 13.53 20.38
C TYR A 195 13.78 12.28 20.42
N TYR A 196 13.19 11.09 20.46
CA TYR A 196 13.95 9.84 20.39
C TYR A 196 14.75 9.71 19.08
N MET A 197 14.26 10.26 17.97
CA MET A 197 14.97 10.21 16.68
C MET A 197 16.15 11.20 16.61
N VAL A 198 16.28 12.14 17.55
CA VAL A 198 17.45 13.03 17.66
C VAL A 198 18.72 12.22 17.95
N ASP A 199 18.63 11.25 18.87
CA ASP A 199 19.76 10.42 19.29
C ASP A 199 20.30 9.54 18.15
N TYR A 200 19.49 9.30 17.11
CA TYR A 200 19.86 8.52 15.92
C TYR A 200 20.21 9.38 14.70
N HIS A 201 20.39 10.70 14.85
CA HIS A 201 20.61 11.64 13.75
C HIS A 201 19.50 11.65 12.66
N LEU A 202 18.28 11.21 13.02
CA LEU A 202 17.12 11.09 12.13
C LEU A 202 16.08 12.20 12.40
N THR A 203 16.52 13.39 12.78
CA THR A 203 15.65 14.53 13.13
C THR A 203 14.68 14.93 12.02
N TRP A 204 15.12 14.83 10.77
CA TRP A 204 14.30 15.04 9.58
C TRP A 204 13.12 14.07 9.49
N LEU A 205 13.31 12.80 9.89
CA LEU A 205 12.26 11.79 9.87
C LEU A 205 11.22 12.07 10.96
N GLY A 206 11.68 12.44 12.16
CA GLY A 206 10.79 12.85 13.25
C GLY A 206 9.90 14.03 12.86
N CYS A 207 10.47 15.04 12.19
CA CYS A 207 9.72 16.20 11.71
C CYS A 207 8.77 15.87 10.56
N LEU A 208 9.15 14.95 9.67
CA LEU A 208 8.26 14.44 8.62
C LEU A 208 7.06 13.71 9.23
N ILE A 209 7.27 12.87 10.25
CA ILE A 209 6.21 12.17 10.97
C ILE A 209 5.26 13.17 11.63
N ILE A 210 5.77 14.22 12.28
CA ILE A 210 4.96 15.29 12.86
C ILE A 210 4.10 15.96 11.78
N GLY A 211 4.72 16.39 10.67
CA GLY A 211 4.00 17.05 9.58
C GLY A 211 2.93 16.16 8.94
N ALA A 212 3.24 14.89 8.70
CA ALA A 212 2.32 13.91 8.14
C ALA A 212 1.15 13.59 9.09
N ALA A 213 1.43 13.39 10.38
CA ALA A 213 0.41 13.16 11.40
C ALA A 213 -0.54 14.36 11.52
N LEU A 214 0.01 15.58 11.59
CA LEU A 214 -0.81 16.79 11.62
C LEU A 214 -1.72 16.88 10.39
N LEU A 215 -1.21 16.61 9.19
CA LEU A 215 -2.00 16.72 7.96
C LEU A 215 -3.09 15.64 7.85
N LEU A 216 -2.78 14.40 8.24
CA LEU A 216 -3.71 13.27 8.16
C LEU A 216 -4.86 13.38 9.17
N PHE A 217 -4.58 13.89 10.37
CA PHE A 217 -5.54 13.90 11.47
C PHE A 217 -6.29 15.24 11.63
N LEU A 218 -5.83 16.32 11.00
CA LEU A 218 -6.58 17.57 10.96
C LEU A 218 -7.81 17.45 10.03
N PRO A 219 -8.99 17.93 10.45
CA PRO A 219 -10.19 17.89 9.62
C PRO A 219 -10.01 18.67 8.32
N GLN A 220 -10.74 18.26 7.28
CA GLN A 220 -10.83 19.03 6.04
C GLN A 220 -11.64 20.30 6.27
N SER A 221 -11.14 21.42 5.74
CA SER A 221 -11.81 22.71 5.81
C SER A 221 -13.19 22.64 5.17
N ALA A 222 -14.21 23.14 5.87
CA ALA A 222 -15.61 23.07 5.42
C ALA A 222 -15.89 23.90 4.15
N PHE A 223 -14.96 24.80 3.77
CA PHE A 223 -15.08 25.67 2.60
C PHE A 223 -14.43 25.14 1.31
N VAL A 224 -13.77 23.98 1.34
CA VAL A 224 -13.24 23.33 0.13
C VAL A 224 -14.36 22.50 -0.50
N ASP A 225 -15.17 23.17 -1.33
CA ASP A 225 -16.23 22.55 -2.12
C ASP A 225 -15.73 22.35 -3.56
N ASP A 226 -15.46 21.08 -3.91
CA ASP A 226 -15.80 20.27 -5.10
C ASP A 226 -15.95 20.89 -6.52
N THR A 227 -15.72 22.18 -6.72
CA THR A 227 -16.08 22.92 -7.96
C THR A 227 -14.89 23.42 -8.77
N GLN A 228 -13.69 23.45 -8.18
CA GLN A 228 -12.44 23.48 -8.94
C GLN A 228 -11.75 22.16 -8.67
N GLY A 229 -11.70 21.29 -9.68
CA GLY A 229 -11.05 19.99 -9.59
C GLY A 229 -9.65 20.17 -9.03
N SER A 230 -9.46 19.77 -7.78
CA SER A 230 -8.15 19.70 -7.17
C SER A 230 -7.34 18.73 -8.02
N TRP A 231 -6.05 18.99 -8.23
CA TRP A 231 -5.16 18.07 -8.95
C TRP A 231 -5.24 16.62 -8.42
N TRP A 232 -5.61 16.46 -7.14
CA TRP A 232 -5.90 15.17 -6.52
C TRP A 232 -7.21 14.49 -6.97
N ASP A 233 -8.22 15.24 -7.43
CA ASP A 233 -9.51 14.68 -7.87
C ASP A 233 -9.36 13.78 -9.11
N ILE A 234 -8.34 14.01 -9.94
CA ILE A 234 -7.97 13.14 -11.07
C ILE A 234 -7.61 11.74 -10.59
N PHE A 235 -7.01 11.62 -9.39
CA PHE A 235 -6.62 10.36 -8.76
C PHE A 235 -7.75 9.75 -7.94
N VAL A 236 -8.59 10.57 -7.28
CA VAL A 236 -9.63 10.10 -6.36
C VAL A 236 -10.92 9.66 -7.06
N ASN A 237 -11.25 10.22 -8.22
CA ASN A 237 -12.55 9.99 -8.86
C ASN A 237 -12.71 8.61 -9.52
N HIS A 238 -11.62 7.90 -9.82
CA HIS A 238 -11.67 6.53 -10.35
C HIS A 238 -11.22 5.51 -9.31
N PRO A 239 -12.04 4.51 -8.95
CA PRO A 239 -11.70 3.51 -7.92
C PRO A 239 -10.41 2.73 -8.24
N GLY A 240 -10.15 2.47 -9.53
CA GLY A 240 -8.90 1.83 -9.97
C GLY A 240 -7.65 2.70 -9.73
N ARG A 241 -7.76 4.02 -9.89
CA ARG A 241 -6.64 4.96 -9.63
C ARG A 241 -6.34 5.08 -8.15
N VAL A 242 -7.39 5.17 -7.33
CA VAL A 242 -7.26 5.20 -5.86
C VAL A 242 -6.54 3.94 -5.39
N THR A 243 -6.98 2.77 -5.84
CA THR A 243 -6.33 1.50 -5.46
C THR A 243 -4.86 1.50 -5.85
N LEU A 244 -4.53 1.86 -7.10
CA LEU A 244 -3.16 1.92 -7.58
C LEU A 244 -2.28 2.86 -6.74
N VAL A 245 -2.71 4.11 -6.55
CA VAL A 245 -1.92 5.11 -5.81
C VAL A 245 -1.73 4.69 -4.36
N THR A 246 -2.77 4.14 -3.72
CA THR A 246 -2.68 3.79 -2.30
C THR A 246 -1.77 2.58 -2.07
N PHE A 247 -1.82 1.56 -2.95
CA PHE A 247 -0.88 0.44 -2.90
C PHE A 247 0.56 0.89 -3.22
N PHE A 248 0.75 1.76 -4.21
CA PHE A 248 2.08 2.29 -4.55
C PHE A 248 2.70 3.07 -3.38
N LEU A 249 1.92 3.96 -2.74
CA LEU A 249 2.37 4.70 -1.56
C LEU A 249 2.70 3.76 -0.39
N LEU A 250 1.90 2.71 -0.19
CA LEU A 250 2.16 1.72 0.85
C LEU A 250 3.48 0.98 0.58
N CYS A 251 3.79 0.60 -0.66
CA CYS A 251 5.08 0.03 -1.04
C CYS A 251 6.25 0.99 -0.79
N LEU A 252 6.09 2.29 -1.09
CA LEU A 252 7.13 3.29 -0.83
C LEU A 252 7.39 3.47 0.67
N VAL A 253 6.33 3.57 1.47
CA VAL A 253 6.45 3.64 2.94
C VAL A 253 7.09 2.37 3.48
N GLY A 254 6.68 1.20 2.99
CA GLY A 254 7.29 -0.09 3.37
C GLY A 254 8.77 -0.16 3.02
N THR A 255 9.16 0.30 1.83
CA THR A 255 10.57 0.39 1.40
C THR A 255 11.36 1.23 2.37
N PHE A 256 10.82 2.40 2.75
CA PHE A 256 11.48 3.29 3.68
C PHE A 256 11.64 2.67 5.07
N LEU A 257 10.59 2.03 5.59
CA LEU A 257 10.62 1.34 6.88
C LEU A 257 11.66 0.21 6.92
N LEU A 258 11.73 -0.61 5.86
CA LEU A 258 12.69 -1.71 5.78
C LEU A 258 14.12 -1.25 5.52
N PHE A 259 14.30 -0.07 4.93
CA PHE A 259 15.62 0.54 4.71
C PHE A 259 16.22 1.16 5.99
N LEU A 260 15.44 1.35 7.05
CA LEU A 260 15.94 1.87 8.32
C LEU A 260 16.99 0.92 8.92
N PRO A 261 18.07 1.44 9.55
CA PRO A 261 19.14 0.62 10.11
C PRO A 261 18.65 -0.34 11.20
N GLY A 262 17.59 0.02 11.93
CA GLY A 262 16.97 -0.85 12.94
C GLY A 262 16.24 -2.07 12.37
N SER A 263 15.93 -2.09 11.06
CA SER A 263 15.27 -3.22 10.38
C SER A 263 16.27 -4.32 9.99
N ALA A 264 17.52 -3.97 9.76
CA ALA A 264 18.58 -4.91 9.40
C ALA A 264 19.10 -5.66 10.65
N ALA A 265 19.30 -6.98 10.53
CA ALA A 265 19.90 -7.76 11.61
C ALA A 265 21.43 -7.61 11.66
N ASN A 266 22.11 -8.01 10.58
CA ASN A 266 23.56 -8.13 10.55
C ASN A 266 24.23 -7.22 9.51
N LYS A 267 23.59 -7.04 8.34
CA LYS A 267 24.15 -6.30 7.20
C LYS A 267 23.17 -5.22 6.74
N PRO A 268 23.66 -4.03 6.32
CA PRO A 268 22.81 -3.00 5.77
C PRO A 268 22.12 -3.52 4.51
N ILE A 269 20.81 -3.30 4.43
CA ILE A 269 19.96 -3.75 3.32
C ILE A 269 20.08 -2.76 2.17
N ALA A 270 20.34 -3.25 0.95
CA ALA A 270 20.34 -2.41 -0.23
C ALA A 270 18.92 -1.88 -0.53
N LEU A 271 18.82 -0.65 -1.04
CA LEU A 271 17.53 0.00 -1.29
C LEU A 271 16.62 -0.84 -2.22
N ILE A 272 17.19 -1.49 -3.23
CA ILE A 272 16.42 -2.32 -4.16
C ILE A 272 15.88 -3.60 -3.51
N ASP A 273 16.61 -4.17 -2.56
CA ASP A 273 16.19 -5.39 -1.84
C ASP A 273 15.14 -5.06 -0.77
N ALA A 274 15.28 -3.90 -0.12
CA ALA A 274 14.23 -3.34 0.73
C ALA A 274 12.95 -3.06 -0.08
N ALA A 275 13.07 -2.46 -1.27
CA ALA A 275 11.93 -2.21 -2.15
C ALA A 275 11.26 -3.51 -2.62
N PHE A 276 12.07 -4.50 -3.02
CA PHE A 276 11.58 -5.81 -3.43
C PHE A 276 10.79 -6.48 -2.31
N THR A 277 11.35 -6.51 -1.10
CA THR A 277 10.71 -7.12 0.06
C THR A 277 9.44 -6.37 0.43
N ALA A 278 9.44 -5.05 0.40
CA ALA A 278 8.26 -4.23 0.68
C ALA A 278 7.13 -4.47 -0.36
N VAL A 279 7.46 -4.48 -1.65
CA VAL A 279 6.49 -4.77 -2.72
C VAL A 279 5.95 -6.19 -2.57
N SER A 280 6.80 -7.17 -2.29
CA SER A 280 6.40 -8.56 -2.08
C SER A 280 5.48 -8.72 -0.86
N ALA A 281 5.78 -8.05 0.26
CA ALA A 281 4.95 -8.08 1.46
C ALA A 281 3.59 -7.40 1.25
N VAL A 282 3.56 -6.20 0.66
CA VAL A 282 2.33 -5.43 0.40
C VAL A 282 1.46 -6.08 -0.67
N CYS A 283 2.06 -6.62 -1.72
CA CYS A 283 1.35 -7.36 -2.77
C CYS A 283 1.00 -8.78 -2.34
N ILE A 284 1.49 -9.23 -1.18
CA ILE A 284 1.24 -10.56 -0.64
C ILE A 284 1.71 -11.62 -1.64
N THR A 285 2.93 -11.44 -2.15
CA THR A 285 3.50 -12.39 -3.10
C THR A 285 4.24 -13.48 -2.35
N GLY A 286 5.22 -13.12 -1.51
CA GLY A 286 6.05 -14.10 -0.80
C GLY A 286 7.37 -14.45 -1.46
N LEU A 287 7.68 -13.84 -2.61
CA LEU A 287 9.01 -13.92 -3.19
C LEU A 287 9.99 -13.14 -2.32
N ILE A 288 11.13 -13.75 -1.99
CA ILE A 288 12.15 -13.17 -1.14
C ILE A 288 13.50 -13.11 -1.87
N VAL A 289 14.18 -11.98 -1.74
CA VAL A 289 15.59 -11.82 -2.15
C VAL A 289 16.52 -11.94 -0.95
N LEU A 290 16.01 -11.53 0.23
CA LEU A 290 16.69 -11.59 1.51
C LEU A 290 16.00 -12.63 2.39
N ASP A 291 16.79 -13.34 3.18
CA ASP A 291 16.29 -14.37 4.05
C ASP A 291 15.64 -13.73 5.30
N THR A 292 14.34 -13.97 5.47
CA THR A 292 13.52 -13.27 6.47
C THR A 292 14.03 -13.43 7.92
N PRO A 293 14.34 -14.65 8.40
CA PRO A 293 14.93 -14.84 9.73
C PRO A 293 16.34 -14.28 9.91
N ASN A 294 17.18 -14.26 8.87
CA ASN A 294 18.61 -14.00 9.00
C ASN A 294 19.02 -12.56 8.67
N ASP A 295 18.33 -11.92 7.72
CA ASP A 295 18.67 -10.57 7.25
C ASP A 295 17.88 -9.48 7.97
N PHE A 296 16.69 -9.80 8.49
CA PHE A 296 15.84 -8.84 9.22
C PHE A 296 15.91 -9.04 10.73
N SER A 297 16.04 -7.93 11.45
CA SER A 297 15.89 -7.89 12.90
C SER A 297 14.44 -8.19 13.30
N PHE A 298 14.18 -8.40 14.60
CA PHE A 298 12.81 -8.52 15.11
C PHE A 298 11.91 -7.35 14.65
N LEU A 299 12.46 -6.12 14.63
CA LEU A 299 11.75 -4.93 14.19
C LEU A 299 11.49 -4.97 12.68
N GLY A 300 12.45 -5.42 11.87
CA GLY A 300 12.26 -5.64 10.43
C GLY A 300 11.19 -6.69 10.13
N GLN A 301 11.21 -7.81 10.85
CA GLN A 301 10.18 -8.86 10.74
C GLN A 301 8.79 -8.31 11.12
N ALA A 302 8.69 -7.47 12.15
CA ALA A 302 7.44 -6.82 12.53
C ALA A 302 6.93 -5.86 11.43
N PHE A 303 7.82 -5.13 10.76
CA PHE A 303 7.45 -4.30 9.61
C PHE A 303 6.97 -5.13 8.43
N VAL A 304 7.65 -6.23 8.08
CA VAL A 304 7.17 -7.16 7.05
C VAL A 304 5.77 -7.67 7.38
N LEU A 305 5.54 -8.11 8.62
CA LEU A 305 4.25 -8.62 9.08
C LEU A 305 3.14 -7.54 9.02
N LEU A 306 3.47 -6.30 9.38
CA LEU A 306 2.56 -5.16 9.27
C LEU A 306 2.20 -4.86 7.81
N LEU A 307 3.17 -4.90 6.90
CA LEU A 307 2.94 -4.70 5.47
C LEU A 307 2.08 -5.81 4.88
N ILE A 308 2.29 -7.06 5.29
CA ILE A 308 1.45 -8.21 4.95
C ILE A 308 0.01 -7.96 5.40
N GLN A 309 -0.22 -7.53 6.64
CA GLN A 309 -1.57 -7.30 7.16
C GLN A 309 -2.31 -6.17 6.43
N LEU A 310 -1.61 -5.06 6.18
CA LEU A 310 -2.17 -3.91 5.45
C LEU A 310 -2.45 -4.25 3.98
N GLY A 311 -1.58 -5.04 3.35
CA GLY A 311 -1.79 -5.57 2.01
C GLY A 311 -2.96 -6.55 1.95
N GLY A 312 -3.02 -7.47 2.92
CA GLY A 312 -4.00 -8.55 3.11
C GLY A 312 -5.43 -8.08 3.18
N LEU A 313 -5.72 -7.28 4.20
CA LEU A 313 -7.04 -6.69 4.40
C LEU A 313 -7.41 -5.66 3.32
N GLY A 314 -6.40 -5.15 2.62
CA GLY A 314 -6.52 -4.03 1.70
C GLY A 314 -6.59 -2.71 2.48
N ILE A 315 -5.74 -1.76 2.09
CA ILE A 315 -5.62 -0.47 2.76
C ILE A 315 -6.95 0.29 2.87
N MET A 316 -7.86 0.14 1.89
CA MET A 316 -9.19 0.75 1.94
C MET A 316 -10.08 0.17 3.04
N THR A 317 -9.98 -1.12 3.35
CA THR A 317 -10.71 -1.74 4.47
C THR A 317 -10.25 -1.18 5.79
N VAL A 318 -8.93 -1.15 6.00
CA VAL A 318 -8.31 -0.69 7.25
C VAL A 318 -8.65 0.77 7.49
N THR A 319 -8.47 1.63 6.48
CA THR A 319 -8.79 3.06 6.57
C THR A 319 -10.28 3.30 6.82
N THR A 320 -11.16 2.56 6.15
CA THR A 320 -12.62 2.75 6.32
C THR A 320 -13.09 2.34 7.71
N VAL A 321 -12.62 1.21 8.22
CA VAL A 321 -12.97 0.74 9.57
C VAL A 321 -12.41 1.68 10.62
N ALA A 322 -11.18 2.17 10.44
CA ALA A 322 -10.57 3.17 11.32
C ALA A 322 -11.40 4.47 11.34
N MET A 323 -11.72 5.04 10.17
CA MET A 323 -12.55 6.25 10.07
C MET A 323 -13.90 6.09 10.77
N HIS A 324 -14.56 4.93 10.59
CA HIS A 324 -15.81 4.65 11.28
C HIS A 324 -15.65 4.56 12.80
N ALA A 325 -14.57 3.93 13.29
CA ALA A 325 -14.25 3.87 14.71
C ALA A 325 -14.00 5.27 15.31
N PHE A 326 -13.47 6.21 14.52
CA PHE A 326 -13.31 7.62 14.89
C PHE A 326 -14.61 8.46 14.77
N GLY A 327 -15.76 7.84 14.50
CA GLY A 327 -17.04 8.52 14.39
C GLY A 327 -17.21 9.35 13.11
N GLN A 328 -16.32 9.19 12.13
CA GLN A 328 -16.40 9.90 10.86
C GLN A 328 -17.38 9.20 9.91
N ARG A 329 -18.23 9.98 9.24
CA ARG A 329 -19.13 9.48 8.21
C ARG A 329 -18.38 9.39 6.89
N LEU A 330 -18.57 8.29 6.14
CA LEU A 330 -18.03 8.17 4.80
C LEU A 330 -18.71 9.16 3.85
N SER A 331 -17.91 9.83 3.04
CA SER A 331 -18.41 10.59 1.90
C SER A 331 -19.04 9.65 0.87
N LEU A 332 -20.07 10.12 0.15
CA LEU A 332 -20.73 9.34 -0.92
C LEU A 332 -19.75 8.90 -2.00
N LYS A 333 -18.71 9.69 -2.29
CA LYS A 333 -17.63 9.33 -3.23
C LYS A 333 -16.83 8.13 -2.70
N GLN A 334 -16.48 8.13 -1.42
CA GLN A 334 -15.73 7.05 -0.77
C GLN A 334 -16.57 5.77 -0.71
N ALA A 335 -17.86 5.88 -0.39
CA ALA A 335 -18.78 4.74 -0.39
C ALA A 335 -18.94 4.11 -1.79
N LYS A 336 -18.96 4.92 -2.86
CA LYS A 336 -19.01 4.44 -4.25
C LYS A 336 -17.74 3.67 -4.65
N VAL A 337 -16.56 4.19 -4.29
CA VAL A 337 -15.28 3.50 -4.52
C VAL A 337 -15.24 2.16 -3.78
N LEU A 338 -15.70 2.13 -2.53
CA LEU A 338 -15.73 0.93 -1.71
C LEU A 338 -16.71 -0.13 -2.24
N LYS A 339 -17.91 0.29 -2.68
CA LYS A 339 -18.92 -0.61 -3.27
C LYS A 339 -18.43 -1.27 -4.55
N SER A 340 -17.71 -0.53 -5.39
CA SER A 340 -17.12 -1.07 -6.63
C SER A 340 -15.92 -1.99 -6.39
N THR A 341 -15.15 -1.78 -5.31
CA THR A 341 -13.98 -2.63 -4.99
C THR A 341 -14.39 -3.97 -4.37
N PHE A 342 -15.37 -3.96 -3.45
CA PHE A 342 -15.82 -5.18 -2.77
C PHE A 342 -16.97 -5.90 -3.49
N ASN A 343 -17.49 -5.31 -4.58
CA ASN A 343 -18.59 -5.85 -5.37
C ASN A 343 -19.80 -6.26 -4.50
N SER A 344 -20.03 -5.54 -3.40
CA SER A 344 -21.01 -5.87 -2.37
C SER A 344 -22.36 -5.21 -2.69
N GLU A 345 -23.42 -6.02 -2.77
CA GLU A 345 -24.80 -5.53 -2.94
C GLU A 345 -25.42 -4.98 -1.64
N HIS A 346 -24.77 -5.13 -0.48
CA HIS A 346 -25.32 -4.79 0.82
C HIS A 346 -25.41 -3.28 1.10
N ASP A 347 -26.51 -2.87 1.75
CA ASP A 347 -26.82 -1.47 2.10
C ASP A 347 -25.93 -0.90 3.23
N ASN A 348 -25.28 -1.76 4.04
CA ASN A 348 -24.39 -1.36 5.14
C ASN A 348 -22.94 -1.84 4.94
N LEU A 349 -22.25 -1.28 3.94
CA LEU A 349 -20.86 -1.61 3.58
C LEU A 349 -19.90 -1.62 4.78
N VAL A 350 -20.02 -0.64 5.67
CA VAL A 350 -19.12 -0.49 6.83
C VAL A 350 -19.28 -1.63 7.82
N SER A 351 -20.53 -2.05 8.09
CA SER A 351 -20.80 -3.17 8.98
C SER A 351 -20.18 -4.46 8.43
N SER A 352 -20.27 -4.68 7.12
CA SER A 352 -19.63 -5.82 6.45
C SER A 352 -18.11 -5.78 6.58
N LEU A 353 -17.48 -4.61 6.42
CA LEU A 353 -16.03 -4.48 6.60
C LEU A 353 -15.57 -4.71 8.03
N ILE A 354 -16.32 -4.21 9.02
CA ILE A 354 -16.04 -4.48 10.44
C ILE A 354 -16.14 -5.98 10.73
N GLN A 355 -17.15 -6.65 10.16
CA GLN A 355 -17.32 -8.09 10.31
C GLN A 355 -16.15 -8.85 9.67
N ILE A 356 -15.66 -8.42 8.51
CA ILE A 356 -14.48 -8.99 7.86
C ILE A 356 -13.24 -8.82 8.75
N VAL A 357 -12.96 -7.62 9.24
CA VAL A 357 -11.79 -7.36 10.12
C VAL A 357 -11.86 -8.18 11.41
N LYS A 358 -13.04 -8.27 12.05
CA LYS A 358 -13.24 -9.11 13.23
C LYS A 358 -13.01 -10.58 12.93
N PHE A 359 -13.55 -11.07 11.82
CA PHE A 359 -13.40 -12.46 11.40
C PHE A 359 -11.93 -12.80 11.13
N THR A 360 -11.22 -11.92 10.42
CA THR A 360 -9.77 -12.06 10.18
C THR A 360 -9.01 -12.13 11.50
N ALA A 361 -9.18 -11.14 12.39
CA ALA A 361 -8.45 -11.09 13.65
C ALA A 361 -8.69 -12.32 14.54
N VAL A 362 -9.94 -12.81 14.60
CA VAL A 362 -10.26 -14.04 15.36
C VAL A 362 -9.62 -15.27 14.73
N THR A 363 -9.69 -15.41 13.41
CA THR A 363 -9.13 -16.56 12.71
C THR A 363 -7.61 -16.60 12.82
N GLU A 364 -6.95 -15.45 12.65
CA GLU A 364 -5.50 -15.30 12.82
C GLU A 364 -5.07 -15.58 14.27
N ALA A 365 -5.82 -15.11 15.26
CA ALA A 365 -5.51 -15.37 16.67
C ALA A 365 -5.66 -16.85 17.03
N LEU A 366 -6.71 -17.53 16.54
CA LEU A 366 -6.89 -18.97 16.72
C LEU A 366 -5.79 -19.76 16.02
N GLY A 367 -5.46 -19.41 14.77
CA GLY A 367 -4.36 -20.01 14.02
C GLY A 367 -3.02 -19.83 14.74
N ALA A 368 -2.76 -18.64 15.28
CA ALA A 368 -1.53 -18.32 16.01
C ALA A 368 -1.45 -19.15 17.30
N ALA A 369 -2.52 -19.24 18.08
CA ALA A 369 -2.56 -20.04 19.30
C ALA A 369 -2.28 -21.53 19.04
N ILE A 370 -2.88 -22.10 17.98
CA ILE A 370 -2.63 -23.48 17.57
C ILE A 370 -1.18 -23.65 17.12
N LEU A 371 -0.69 -22.81 16.20
CA LEU A 371 0.67 -22.89 15.67
C LEU A 371 1.74 -22.70 16.75
N THR A 372 1.53 -21.78 17.69
CA THR A 372 2.42 -21.59 18.84
C THR A 372 2.51 -22.86 19.69
N ALA A 373 1.37 -23.50 20.00
CA ALA A 373 1.36 -24.75 20.75
C ALA A 373 2.07 -25.88 19.99
N LEU A 374 1.95 -25.92 18.65
CA LEU A 374 2.62 -26.92 17.82
C LEU A 374 4.13 -26.67 17.71
N PHE A 375 4.57 -25.43 17.46
CA PHE A 375 5.99 -25.09 17.41
C PHE A 375 6.69 -25.31 18.75
N TYR A 376 6.00 -25.05 19.85
CA TYR A 376 6.51 -25.38 21.18
C TYR A 376 6.71 -26.90 21.36
N ARG A 377 5.77 -27.73 20.89
CA ARG A 377 5.90 -29.20 20.94
C ARG A 377 7.04 -29.74 20.08
N VAL A 378 7.39 -29.06 18.99
CA VAL A 378 8.52 -29.43 18.11
C VAL A 378 9.86 -28.95 18.66
N GLY A 379 9.88 -28.22 19.79
CA GLY A 379 11.10 -27.86 20.53
C GLY A 379 11.54 -26.40 20.36
N CYS A 380 10.71 -25.51 19.82
CA CYS A 380 10.99 -24.07 19.84
C CYS A 380 10.89 -23.51 21.26
N THR A 381 11.73 -22.53 21.59
CA THR A 381 11.63 -21.81 22.88
C THR A 381 10.30 -21.08 22.97
N GLY A 382 9.78 -20.85 24.19
CA GLY A 382 8.43 -20.32 24.37
C GLY A 382 8.18 -18.98 23.66
N SER A 383 9.12 -18.04 23.74
CA SER A 383 9.03 -16.74 23.06
C SER A 383 9.12 -16.86 21.53
N ASP A 384 10.03 -17.68 21.03
CA ASP A 384 10.22 -17.94 19.60
C ASP A 384 8.99 -18.66 19.00
N ALA A 385 8.41 -19.62 19.72
CA ALA A 385 7.18 -20.30 19.32
C ALA A 385 5.98 -19.36 19.23
N ILE A 386 5.88 -18.38 20.14
CA ILE A 386 4.84 -17.34 20.08
C ILE A 386 5.04 -16.50 18.81
N TRP A 387 6.26 -16.00 18.58
CA TRP A 387 6.54 -15.15 17.44
C TRP A 387 6.36 -15.87 16.09
N LYS A 388 6.90 -17.08 15.96
CA LYS A 388 6.69 -17.94 14.78
C LYS A 388 5.23 -18.28 14.56
N GLY A 389 4.50 -18.62 15.62
CA GLY A 389 3.06 -18.91 15.53
C GLY A 389 2.25 -17.72 15.02
N VAL A 390 2.47 -16.54 15.57
CA VAL A 390 1.79 -15.29 15.15
C VAL A 390 2.17 -14.92 13.72
N PHE A 391 3.46 -14.91 13.40
CA PHE A 391 3.94 -14.53 12.07
C PHE A 391 3.42 -15.47 10.99
N THR A 392 3.57 -16.79 11.19
CA THR A 392 3.09 -17.80 10.24
C THR A 392 1.57 -17.77 10.12
N SER A 393 0.82 -17.51 11.21
CA SER A 393 -0.64 -17.43 11.14
C SER A 393 -1.13 -16.29 10.26
N ILE A 394 -0.61 -15.08 10.50
CA ILE A 394 -0.96 -13.89 9.72
C ILE A 394 -0.49 -14.03 8.27
N SER A 395 0.75 -14.49 8.05
CA SER A 395 1.28 -14.73 6.72
C SER A 395 0.44 -15.76 5.95
N ALA A 396 0.02 -16.85 6.61
CA ALA A 396 -0.83 -17.89 6.01
C ALA A 396 -2.24 -17.39 5.69
N PHE A 397 -2.91 -16.70 6.61
CA PHE A 397 -4.25 -16.15 6.37
C PHE A 397 -4.22 -15.07 5.29
N CYS A 398 -3.20 -14.21 5.33
CA CYS A 398 -3.02 -13.19 4.32
C CYS A 398 -2.54 -13.76 3.00
N ASN A 399 -2.19 -15.05 2.89
CA ASN A 399 -1.69 -15.68 1.66
C ASN A 399 -0.30 -15.19 1.21
N ALA A 400 0.53 -14.73 2.14
CA ALA A 400 1.78 -14.01 1.88
C ALA A 400 3.03 -14.85 1.68
N GLY A 401 3.07 -16.11 2.15
CA GLY A 401 4.20 -17.02 1.92
C GLY A 401 5.51 -16.71 2.65
N PHE A 402 5.61 -15.58 3.33
CA PHE A 402 6.75 -15.28 4.21
C PHE A 402 6.78 -16.24 5.40
N ALA A 403 7.96 -16.76 5.71
CA ALA A 403 8.21 -17.64 6.84
C ALA A 403 9.38 -17.12 7.68
N LEU A 404 9.41 -17.46 8.97
CA LEU A 404 10.55 -17.18 9.87
C LEU A 404 11.54 -18.35 9.91
N GLN A 405 11.50 -19.18 8.88
CA GLN A 405 12.39 -20.29 8.64
C GLN A 405 12.91 -20.14 7.22
N SER A 406 14.22 -20.26 7.01
CA SER A 406 14.85 -20.10 5.70
C SER A 406 14.29 -21.08 4.66
N ASP A 407 14.04 -22.32 5.09
CA ASP A 407 13.45 -23.38 4.24
C ASP A 407 11.91 -23.43 4.31
N SER A 408 11.26 -22.32 4.69
CA SER A 408 9.81 -22.23 4.82
C SER A 408 9.23 -23.32 5.75
N LEU A 409 8.38 -24.22 5.26
CA LEU A 409 7.76 -25.30 6.04
C LEU A 409 8.31 -26.70 5.71
N ILE A 410 9.39 -26.80 4.91
CA ILE A 410 10.04 -28.07 4.57
C ILE A 410 10.44 -28.87 5.82
N PRO A 411 10.99 -28.25 6.90
CA PRO A 411 11.31 -28.99 8.13
C PRO A 411 10.11 -29.66 8.80
N PHE A 412 8.88 -29.24 8.47
CA PHE A 412 7.63 -29.75 9.04
C PHE A 412 6.90 -30.72 8.11
N GLN A 413 7.55 -31.24 7.07
CA GLN A 413 6.97 -32.18 6.10
C GLN A 413 6.36 -33.45 6.72
N SER A 414 6.87 -33.90 7.87
CA SER A 414 6.35 -35.06 8.64
C SER A 414 5.44 -34.66 9.81
N SER A 415 5.07 -33.37 9.91
CA SER A 415 4.19 -32.82 10.94
C SER A 415 2.86 -32.39 10.32
N PRO A 416 1.93 -33.33 10.03
CA PRO A 416 0.72 -33.03 9.27
C PRO A 416 -0.15 -31.97 9.93
N LEU A 417 -0.16 -31.90 11.26
CA LEU A 417 -0.99 -30.95 11.99
C LEU A 417 -0.58 -29.48 11.73
N ILE A 418 0.73 -29.20 11.57
CA ILE A 418 1.23 -27.87 11.20
C ILE A 418 0.80 -27.53 9.78
N LEU A 419 1.05 -28.44 8.83
CA LEU A 419 0.68 -28.25 7.42
C LEU A 419 -0.82 -28.03 7.24
N HIS A 420 -1.69 -28.78 7.92
CA HIS A 420 -3.14 -28.62 7.81
C HIS A 420 -3.64 -27.32 8.45
N THR A 421 -3.02 -26.88 9.55
CA THR A 421 -3.37 -25.60 10.18
C THR A 421 -3.05 -24.44 9.24
N VAL A 422 -1.86 -24.43 8.65
CA VAL A 422 -1.46 -23.42 7.66
C VAL A 422 -2.34 -23.50 6.41
N ALA A 423 -2.59 -24.70 5.88
CA ALA A 423 -3.46 -24.89 4.72
C ALA A 423 -4.89 -24.38 4.98
N MET A 424 -5.45 -24.59 6.17
CA MET A 424 -6.76 -24.06 6.55
C MET A 424 -6.78 -22.53 6.57
N LEU A 425 -5.75 -21.89 7.13
CA LEU A 425 -5.63 -20.44 7.13
C LEU A 425 -5.58 -19.89 5.71
N ILE A 426 -4.77 -20.49 4.83
CA ILE A 426 -4.68 -20.14 3.41
C ILE A 426 -6.04 -20.29 2.70
N MET A 427 -6.74 -21.40 2.95
CA MET A 427 -8.05 -21.63 2.33
C MET A 427 -9.09 -20.61 2.78
N VAL A 428 -9.12 -20.30 4.07
CA VAL A 428 -10.08 -19.33 4.64
C VAL A 428 -9.78 -17.91 4.16
N GLY A 429 -8.51 -17.49 4.13
CA GLY A 429 -8.10 -16.19 3.60
C GLY A 429 -8.35 -16.04 2.09
N GLY A 430 -7.99 -17.07 1.33
CA GLY A 430 -8.14 -17.10 -0.14
C GLY A 430 -9.58 -17.20 -0.64
N LEU A 431 -10.52 -17.76 0.14
CA LEU A 431 -11.94 -17.89 -0.22
C LEU A 431 -12.76 -16.61 -0.01
N ALA A 432 -12.15 -15.51 0.44
CA ALA A 432 -12.81 -14.30 0.89
C ALA A 432 -13.60 -14.49 2.20
N PRO A 433 -13.29 -13.72 3.27
CA PRO A 433 -14.02 -13.80 4.53
C PRO A 433 -15.55 -13.72 4.39
N ALA A 434 -16.04 -12.90 3.45
CA ALA A 434 -17.46 -12.75 3.17
C ALA A 434 -18.13 -14.04 2.66
N VAL A 435 -17.42 -14.88 1.89
CA VAL A 435 -17.95 -16.16 1.41
C VAL A 435 -17.90 -17.18 2.54
N VAL A 436 -16.82 -17.21 3.32
CA VAL A 436 -16.63 -18.17 4.41
C VAL A 436 -17.72 -18.05 5.47
N ILE A 437 -18.11 -16.82 5.81
CA ILE A 437 -19.18 -16.54 6.78
C ILE A 437 -20.54 -17.14 6.34
N ILE A 438 -20.77 -17.32 5.04
CA ILE A 438 -22.03 -17.82 4.48
C ILE A 438 -22.04 -19.36 4.40
N ILE A 439 -20.88 -20.03 4.47
CA ILE A 439 -20.76 -21.49 4.35
C ILE A 439 -21.64 -22.25 5.38
N PRO A 440 -21.67 -21.88 6.69
CA PRO A 440 -22.53 -22.57 7.65
C PRO A 440 -24.01 -22.51 7.30
N GLU A 441 -24.46 -21.40 6.71
CA GLU A 441 -25.84 -21.25 6.24
C GLU A 441 -26.15 -22.15 5.05
N TRP A 442 -25.17 -22.29 4.13
CA TRP A 442 -25.29 -23.19 2.99
C TRP A 442 -25.41 -24.65 3.41
N VAL A 443 -24.59 -25.09 4.37
CA VAL A 443 -24.63 -26.46 4.92
C VAL A 443 -25.97 -26.75 5.61
N ARG A 444 -26.61 -25.73 6.18
CA ARG A 444 -27.97 -25.81 6.76
C ARG A 444 -29.09 -25.75 5.72
N GLY A 445 -28.78 -25.80 4.43
CA GLY A 445 -29.75 -25.85 3.33
C GLY A 445 -30.22 -24.49 2.81
N ARG A 446 -29.64 -23.37 3.25
CA ARG A 446 -30.01 -22.04 2.74
C ARG A 446 -29.43 -21.77 1.35
N SER A 447 -30.11 -20.93 0.59
CA SER A 447 -29.66 -20.52 -0.75
C SER A 447 -28.52 -19.51 -0.66
N ILE A 448 -27.37 -19.84 -1.25
CA ILE A 448 -26.23 -18.92 -1.44
C ILE A 448 -26.25 -18.21 -2.79
N SER A 449 -25.51 -17.10 -2.90
CA SER A 449 -25.32 -16.39 -4.16
C SER A 449 -24.62 -17.26 -5.21
N VAL A 450 -24.90 -16.98 -6.50
CA VAL A 450 -24.31 -17.74 -7.61
C VAL A 450 -22.79 -17.55 -7.65
N ALA A 451 -22.31 -16.33 -7.40
CA ALA A 451 -20.87 -16.04 -7.34
C ALA A 451 -20.16 -16.85 -6.25
N ALA A 452 -20.71 -16.90 -5.03
CA ALA A 452 -20.16 -17.70 -3.92
C ALA A 452 -20.17 -19.20 -4.26
N LYS A 453 -21.25 -19.70 -4.88
CA LYS A 453 -21.33 -21.11 -5.30
C LYS A 453 -20.27 -21.46 -6.35
N ILE A 454 -20.08 -20.61 -7.37
CA ILE A 454 -19.04 -20.82 -8.39
C ILE A 454 -17.67 -20.83 -7.72
N ALA A 455 -17.36 -19.83 -6.89
CA ALA A 455 -16.08 -19.72 -6.19
C ALA A 455 -15.75 -20.97 -5.35
N LEU A 456 -16.73 -21.50 -4.60
CA LEU A 456 -16.55 -22.69 -3.78
C LEU A 456 -16.32 -23.95 -4.63
N ILE A 457 -17.15 -24.17 -5.66
CA ILE A 457 -17.04 -25.36 -6.51
C ILE A 457 -15.71 -25.36 -7.28
N THR A 458 -15.32 -24.22 -7.87
CA THR A 458 -14.06 -24.13 -8.60
C THR A 458 -12.86 -24.29 -7.66
N THR A 459 -12.91 -23.70 -6.46
CA THR A 459 -11.84 -23.88 -5.45
C THR A 459 -11.68 -25.34 -5.06
N VAL A 460 -12.77 -26.04 -4.75
CA VAL A 460 -12.74 -27.47 -4.41
C VAL A 460 -12.19 -28.28 -5.57
N ALA A 461 -12.69 -28.06 -6.79
CA ALA A 461 -12.22 -28.77 -7.97
C ALA A 461 -10.71 -28.59 -8.19
N LEU A 462 -10.21 -27.35 -8.12
CA LEU A 462 -8.78 -27.04 -8.30
C LEU A 462 -7.89 -27.65 -7.21
N LEU A 463 -8.33 -27.64 -5.95
CA LEU A 463 -7.61 -28.27 -4.84
C LEU A 463 -7.47 -29.78 -4.99
N PHE A 464 -8.57 -30.46 -5.32
CA PHE A 464 -8.52 -31.92 -5.50
C PHE A 464 -7.76 -32.30 -6.77
N SER A 465 -7.95 -31.58 -7.87
CA SER A 465 -7.20 -31.85 -9.10
C SER A 465 -5.70 -31.58 -8.94
N GLY A 466 -5.33 -30.48 -8.27
CA GLY A 466 -3.92 -30.16 -8.03
C GLY A 466 -3.26 -31.19 -7.12
N THR A 467 -3.95 -31.62 -6.05
CA THR A 467 -3.46 -32.67 -5.16
C THR A 467 -3.25 -33.97 -5.91
N LEU A 468 -4.22 -34.38 -6.73
CA LEU A 468 -4.16 -35.60 -7.52
C LEU A 468 -2.98 -35.57 -8.50
N PHE A 469 -2.85 -34.50 -9.30
CA PHE A 469 -1.78 -34.39 -10.28
C PHE A 469 -0.40 -34.32 -9.64
N PHE A 470 -0.25 -33.54 -8.56
CA PHE A 470 1.03 -33.45 -7.85
C PHE A 470 1.43 -34.81 -7.28
N LEU A 471 0.50 -35.53 -6.64
CA LEU A 471 0.73 -36.87 -6.11
C LEU A 471 1.10 -37.88 -7.21
N MET A 472 0.39 -37.85 -8.35
CA MET A 472 0.60 -38.79 -9.46
C MET A 472 1.98 -38.62 -10.10
N PHE A 473 2.40 -37.37 -10.36
CA PHE A 473 3.68 -37.13 -11.03
C PHE A 473 4.86 -37.21 -10.07
N GLU A 474 4.76 -36.66 -8.86
CA GLU A 474 5.90 -36.59 -7.92
C GLU A 474 6.03 -37.79 -6.99
N TRP A 475 5.23 -38.86 -7.15
CA TRP A 475 5.26 -40.03 -6.27
C TRP A 475 6.66 -40.61 -6.04
N ASN A 476 7.45 -40.66 -7.13
CA ASN A 476 8.84 -41.12 -7.16
C ASN A 476 9.86 -39.97 -7.33
N GLY A 477 9.38 -38.73 -7.40
CA GLY A 477 10.20 -37.53 -7.54
C GLY A 477 10.45 -36.88 -6.19
N VAL A 478 9.95 -35.64 -6.03
CA VAL A 478 10.13 -34.83 -4.81
C VAL A 478 9.50 -35.47 -3.57
N LEU A 479 8.47 -36.31 -3.73
CA LEU A 479 7.83 -37.03 -2.60
C LEU A 479 8.52 -38.36 -2.28
N SER A 480 9.62 -38.71 -2.96
CA SER A 480 10.38 -39.92 -2.64
C SER A 480 10.97 -39.87 -1.22
N GLY A 481 11.05 -41.01 -0.55
CA GLY A 481 11.56 -41.11 0.82
C GLY A 481 10.56 -40.74 1.93
N LEU A 482 9.42 -40.11 1.61
CA LEU A 482 8.35 -39.84 2.59
C LEU A 482 7.46 -41.07 2.83
N SER A 483 6.89 -41.14 4.05
CA SER A 483 5.88 -42.14 4.39
C SER A 483 4.63 -41.95 3.54
N LEU A 484 3.84 -43.02 3.33
CA LEU A 484 2.65 -42.96 2.47
C LEU A 484 1.66 -41.86 2.93
N ALA A 485 1.48 -41.68 4.23
CA ALA A 485 0.65 -40.60 4.78
C ALA A 485 1.25 -39.21 4.52
N ASP A 486 2.55 -39.04 4.75
CA ASP A 486 3.23 -37.76 4.52
C ASP A 486 3.18 -37.34 3.05
N LYS A 487 3.23 -38.29 2.11
CA LYS A 487 3.06 -37.99 0.68
C LYS A 487 1.71 -37.32 0.39
N PHE A 488 0.62 -37.86 0.94
CA PHE A 488 -0.71 -37.28 0.77
C PHE A 488 -0.83 -35.89 1.39
N HIS A 489 -0.31 -35.74 2.62
CA HIS A 489 -0.37 -34.46 3.33
C HIS A 489 0.44 -33.36 2.63
N ASN A 490 1.63 -33.69 2.12
CA ASN A 490 2.46 -32.75 1.36
C ASN A 490 1.89 -32.43 -0.02
N ALA A 491 1.33 -33.41 -0.74
CA ALA A 491 0.66 -33.16 -2.02
C ALA A 491 -0.57 -32.26 -1.85
N TRP A 492 -1.38 -32.49 -0.81
CA TRP A 492 -2.49 -31.63 -0.46
C TRP A 492 -2.03 -30.21 -0.13
N PHE A 493 -1.00 -30.08 0.70
CA PHE A 493 -0.44 -28.79 1.07
C PHE A 493 0.08 -28.02 -0.14
N GLN A 494 0.81 -28.68 -1.04
CA GLN A 494 1.29 -28.07 -2.27
C GLN A 494 0.14 -27.63 -3.19
N SER A 495 -0.93 -28.41 -3.30
CA SER A 495 -2.11 -27.95 -4.04
C SER A 495 -2.77 -26.71 -3.42
N VAL A 496 -2.76 -26.60 -2.10
CA VAL A 496 -3.31 -25.43 -1.39
C VAL A 496 -2.40 -24.20 -1.61
N THR A 497 -1.09 -24.37 -1.53
CA THR A 497 -0.12 -23.26 -1.62
C THR A 497 0.00 -22.67 -3.02
N LEU A 498 -0.23 -23.48 -4.06
CA LEU A 498 -0.26 -23.03 -5.46
C LEU A 498 -1.34 -21.98 -5.73
N ARG A 499 -2.39 -21.93 -4.89
CA ARG A 499 -3.44 -20.89 -4.96
C ARG A 499 -3.04 -19.66 -4.14
N THR A 500 -1.89 -19.12 -4.53
CA THR A 500 -1.33 -17.86 -4.05
C THR A 500 -0.96 -17.85 -2.56
N ALA A 501 -0.10 -18.74 -2.07
CA ALA A 501 0.32 -18.69 -0.66
C ALA A 501 1.80 -18.93 -0.38
N GLY A 502 2.57 -19.49 -1.32
CA GLY A 502 4.03 -19.37 -1.33
C GLY A 502 4.81 -20.20 -0.32
N PHE A 503 4.16 -20.94 0.57
CA PHE A 503 4.84 -21.84 1.50
C PHE A 503 5.31 -23.11 0.79
N ASN A 504 6.55 -23.51 1.07
CA ASN A 504 7.11 -24.79 0.61
C ASN A 504 7.04 -25.81 1.75
N SER A 505 6.41 -26.96 1.50
CA SER A 505 6.50 -28.14 2.41
C SER A 505 7.45 -29.21 1.89
N VAL A 506 7.84 -29.12 0.61
CA VAL A 506 8.84 -29.98 -0.04
C VAL A 506 9.71 -29.12 -0.96
N PRO A 507 10.97 -29.51 -1.22
CA PRO A 507 11.86 -28.76 -2.10
C PRO A 507 11.36 -28.83 -3.56
N ILE A 508 10.90 -27.69 -4.09
CA ILE A 508 10.30 -27.62 -5.43
C ILE A 508 11.29 -27.34 -6.55
N GLU A 509 12.57 -27.12 -6.25
CA GLU A 509 13.62 -26.79 -7.22
C GLU A 509 13.73 -27.82 -8.36
N ASN A 510 13.50 -29.10 -8.02
CA ASN A 510 13.70 -30.24 -8.93
C ASN A 510 12.41 -30.98 -9.28
N VAL A 511 11.28 -30.28 -9.35
CA VAL A 511 10.01 -30.89 -9.82
C VAL A 511 10.11 -31.39 -11.26
N LEU A 512 9.34 -32.41 -11.61
CA LEU A 512 9.26 -32.95 -12.96
C LEU A 512 8.59 -31.97 -13.93
N GLY A 513 8.86 -32.14 -15.23
CA GLY A 513 8.29 -31.29 -16.30
C GLY A 513 6.75 -31.21 -16.30
N PRO A 514 6.01 -32.33 -16.17
CA PRO A 514 4.55 -32.31 -16.06
C PRO A 514 4.04 -31.56 -14.83
N THR A 515 4.66 -31.78 -13.67
CA THR A 515 4.32 -31.08 -12.42
C THR A 515 4.51 -29.58 -12.57
N PHE A 516 5.63 -29.15 -13.17
CA PHE A 516 5.93 -27.75 -13.46
C PHE A 516 4.84 -27.06 -14.29
N LEU A 517 4.38 -27.68 -15.38
CA LEU A 517 3.33 -27.10 -16.23
C LEU A 517 2.01 -26.94 -15.46
N ILE A 518 1.67 -27.94 -14.65
CA ILE A 518 0.44 -27.92 -13.84
C ILE A 518 0.53 -26.85 -12.76
N MET A 519 1.69 -26.71 -12.10
CA MET A 519 1.93 -25.65 -11.13
C MET A 519 1.73 -24.26 -11.76
N ILE A 520 2.30 -23.99 -12.94
CA ILE A 520 2.10 -22.71 -13.65
C ILE A 520 0.62 -22.44 -13.91
N CYS A 521 -0.13 -23.43 -14.41
CA CYS A 521 -1.56 -23.26 -14.66
C CYS A 521 -2.35 -22.97 -13.37
N LEU A 522 -2.05 -23.69 -12.28
CA LEU A 522 -2.72 -23.50 -11.00
C LEU A 522 -2.33 -22.17 -10.33
N MET A 523 -1.10 -21.71 -10.50
CA MET A 523 -0.61 -20.43 -9.97
C MET A 523 -1.23 -19.23 -10.70
N PHE A 524 -1.48 -19.37 -12.00
CA PHE A 524 -2.18 -18.34 -12.78
C PHE A 524 -3.64 -18.18 -12.33
N ILE A 525 -4.29 -19.29 -11.94
CA ILE A 525 -5.65 -19.30 -11.37
C ILE A 525 -5.56 -19.10 -9.86
N GLY A 526 -5.67 -17.84 -9.44
CA GLY A 526 -5.56 -17.48 -8.03
C GLY A 526 -6.83 -17.74 -7.22
N GLY A 527 -7.03 -16.95 -6.17
CA GLY A 527 -8.14 -17.15 -5.22
C GLY A 527 -9.45 -16.44 -5.61
N SER A 528 -10.37 -16.37 -4.65
CA SER A 528 -11.72 -15.88 -4.89
C SER A 528 -11.80 -14.35 -4.79
N PRO A 529 -12.76 -13.69 -5.48
CA PRO A 529 -12.95 -12.25 -5.36
C PRO A 529 -13.23 -11.84 -3.91
N GLY A 530 -12.61 -10.75 -3.44
CA GLY A 530 -12.71 -10.28 -2.06
C GLY A 530 -11.84 -11.07 -1.05
N GLY A 531 -11.06 -12.05 -1.52
CA GLY A 531 -10.04 -12.74 -0.72
C GLY A 531 -8.68 -12.06 -0.79
N THR A 532 -7.75 -12.59 0.01
CA THR A 532 -6.37 -12.08 0.13
C THR A 532 -5.50 -12.49 -1.06
N ALA A 533 -5.88 -13.56 -1.76
CA ALA A 533 -5.21 -14.10 -2.94
C ALA A 533 -5.28 -13.20 -4.20
N GLY A 534 -4.20 -13.11 -4.98
CA GLY A 534 -4.16 -12.41 -6.27
C GLY A 534 -4.49 -13.30 -7.48
N GLY A 535 -3.88 -13.03 -8.64
CA GLY A 535 -4.06 -13.79 -9.88
C GLY A 535 -5.44 -13.68 -10.55
N VAL A 536 -5.68 -14.53 -11.57
CA VAL A 536 -7.00 -14.63 -12.20
C VAL A 536 -7.97 -15.31 -11.24
N LYS A 537 -9.05 -14.61 -10.89
CA LYS A 537 -9.99 -15.09 -9.87
C LYS A 537 -10.68 -16.40 -10.25
N THR A 538 -10.94 -17.23 -9.24
CA THR A 538 -11.65 -18.51 -9.41
C THR A 538 -13.02 -18.38 -10.09
N THR A 539 -13.73 -17.27 -9.86
CA THR A 539 -15.01 -16.97 -10.52
C THR A 539 -14.85 -16.66 -12.00
N THR A 540 -13.77 -15.96 -12.37
CA THR A 540 -13.44 -15.65 -13.77
C THR A 540 -13.22 -16.96 -14.53
N PHE A 541 -12.39 -17.84 -13.98
CA PHE A 541 -12.15 -19.16 -14.54
C PHE A 541 -13.42 -20.02 -14.61
N GLY A 542 -14.22 -20.04 -13.55
CA GLY A 542 -15.48 -20.79 -13.50
C GLY A 542 -16.50 -20.33 -14.54
N VAL A 543 -16.63 -19.02 -14.77
CA VAL A 543 -17.50 -18.47 -15.82
C VAL A 543 -17.01 -18.85 -17.21
N LEU A 544 -15.70 -18.84 -17.45
CA LEU A 544 -15.13 -19.24 -18.75
C LEU A 544 -15.33 -20.73 -19.03
N ILE A 545 -15.16 -21.61 -18.04
CA ILE A 545 -15.48 -23.04 -18.20
C ILE A 545 -16.96 -23.23 -18.49
N ALA A 546 -17.84 -22.56 -17.73
CA ALA A 546 -19.29 -22.65 -17.97
C ALA A 546 -19.67 -22.15 -19.37
N THR A 547 -19.01 -21.09 -19.85
CA THR A 547 -19.16 -20.56 -21.21
C THR A 547 -18.72 -21.58 -22.25
N PHE A 548 -17.53 -22.16 -22.09
CA PHE A 548 -17.01 -23.19 -22.99
C PHE A 548 -17.96 -24.39 -23.08
N TRP A 549 -18.46 -24.87 -21.93
CA TRP A 549 -19.40 -25.98 -21.89
C TRP A 549 -20.75 -25.65 -22.53
N ALA A 550 -21.27 -24.45 -22.29
CA ALA A 550 -22.51 -24.00 -22.90
C ALA A 550 -22.38 -23.94 -24.43
N CYS A 551 -21.29 -23.36 -24.95
CA CYS A 551 -21.01 -23.32 -26.39
C CYS A 551 -20.82 -24.72 -26.98
N ALA A 552 -20.09 -25.61 -26.30
CA ALA A 552 -19.87 -26.99 -26.77
C ALA A 552 -21.17 -27.80 -26.85
N MET A 553 -22.14 -27.50 -25.98
CA MET A 553 -23.46 -28.14 -25.98
C MET A 553 -24.50 -27.41 -26.85
N GLY A 554 -24.14 -26.29 -27.49
CA GLY A 554 -25.04 -25.53 -28.36
C GLY A 554 -26.10 -24.70 -27.61
N TYR A 555 -25.85 -24.30 -26.36
CA TYR A 555 -26.75 -23.40 -25.62
C TYR A 555 -26.45 -21.93 -25.93
N ASP A 556 -27.50 -21.15 -26.26
CA ASP A 556 -27.40 -19.71 -26.54
C ASP A 556 -27.19 -18.85 -25.28
N GLU A 557 -27.63 -19.35 -24.11
CA GLU A 557 -27.54 -18.63 -22.85
C GLU A 557 -26.90 -19.47 -21.75
N ILE A 558 -25.97 -18.86 -21.02
CA ILE A 558 -25.34 -19.49 -19.85
C ILE A 558 -26.27 -19.30 -18.66
N THR A 559 -26.83 -20.41 -18.16
CA THR A 559 -27.66 -20.40 -16.94
C THR A 559 -26.98 -21.19 -15.84
N ILE A 560 -26.95 -20.62 -14.63
CA ILE A 560 -26.41 -21.25 -13.43
C ILE A 560 -27.48 -21.11 -12.34
N LYS A 561 -28.00 -22.25 -11.83
CA LYS A 561 -29.07 -22.26 -10.80
C LYS A 561 -30.32 -21.47 -11.25
N ASN A 562 -30.73 -21.61 -12.51
CA ASN A 562 -31.84 -20.85 -13.10
C ASN A 562 -31.64 -19.32 -13.13
N LYS A 563 -30.39 -18.85 -12.99
CA LYS A 563 -30.04 -17.44 -13.21
C LYS A 563 -29.16 -17.32 -14.45
N ARG A 564 -29.50 -16.40 -15.34
CA ARG A 564 -28.71 -16.09 -16.55
C ARG A 564 -27.47 -15.28 -16.19
N VAL A 565 -26.32 -15.66 -16.75
CA VAL A 565 -25.09 -14.86 -16.68
C VAL A 565 -25.15 -13.78 -17.75
N ILE A 566 -24.91 -12.52 -17.36
CA ILE A 566 -24.96 -11.38 -18.27
C ILE A 566 -23.75 -11.45 -19.22
N PRO A 567 -23.92 -11.25 -20.55
CA PRO A 567 -22.83 -11.33 -21.53
C PRO A 567 -21.63 -10.45 -21.20
N GLU A 568 -21.86 -9.27 -20.62
CA GLU A 568 -20.79 -8.37 -20.17
C GLU A 568 -19.83 -9.02 -19.17
N THR A 569 -20.31 -9.92 -18.32
CA THR A 569 -19.49 -10.66 -17.35
C THR A 569 -18.54 -11.62 -18.08
N VAL A 570 -19.02 -12.26 -19.15
CA VAL A 570 -18.22 -13.16 -19.98
C VAL A 570 -17.12 -12.37 -20.70
N PHE A 571 -17.47 -11.25 -21.34
CA PHE A 571 -16.47 -10.39 -21.99
C PHE A 571 -15.41 -9.88 -21.01
N LYS A 572 -15.82 -9.42 -19.82
CA LYS A 572 -14.88 -9.01 -18.76
C LYS A 572 -13.96 -10.15 -18.34
N ALA A 573 -14.49 -11.37 -18.24
CA ALA A 573 -13.71 -12.55 -17.88
C ALA A 573 -12.65 -12.88 -18.95
N VAL A 574 -13.05 -12.89 -20.23
CA VAL A 574 -12.13 -13.09 -21.36
C VAL A 574 -11.07 -12.01 -21.39
N THR A 575 -11.45 -10.73 -21.28
CA THR A 575 -10.49 -9.61 -21.25
C THR A 575 -9.49 -9.75 -20.10
N THR A 576 -9.93 -10.21 -18.92
CA THR A 576 -9.05 -10.42 -17.76
C THR A 576 -7.97 -11.47 -18.04
N VAL A 577 -8.38 -12.62 -18.60
CA VAL A 577 -7.45 -13.71 -18.90
C VAL A 577 -6.48 -13.34 -20.01
N VAL A 578 -6.98 -12.74 -21.10
CA VAL A 578 -6.12 -12.32 -22.22
C VAL A 578 -5.13 -11.24 -21.76
N ALA A 579 -5.59 -10.25 -20.99
CA ALA A 579 -4.70 -9.22 -20.43
C ALA A 579 -3.63 -9.83 -19.51
N GLY A 580 -4.00 -10.77 -18.63
CA GLY A 580 -3.05 -11.46 -17.77
C GLY A 580 -2.00 -12.25 -18.56
N MET A 581 -2.42 -12.98 -19.60
CA MET A 581 -1.51 -13.72 -20.48
C MET A 581 -0.55 -12.80 -21.25
N LEU A 582 -1.04 -11.67 -21.76
CA LEU A 582 -0.20 -10.69 -22.46
C LEU A 582 0.85 -10.08 -21.52
N ILE A 583 0.46 -9.70 -20.30
CA ILE A 583 1.39 -9.18 -19.29
C ILE A 583 2.44 -10.25 -18.94
N LEU A 584 2.00 -11.50 -18.69
CA LEU A 584 2.91 -12.61 -18.40
C LEU A 584 3.94 -12.80 -19.51
N LEU A 585 3.48 -12.86 -20.76
CA LEU A 585 4.34 -13.01 -21.92
C LEU A 585 5.35 -11.85 -22.03
N SER A 586 4.90 -10.60 -21.86
CA SER A 586 5.78 -9.44 -21.87
C SER A 586 6.86 -9.51 -20.78
N VAL A 587 6.50 -9.87 -19.56
CA VAL A 587 7.44 -9.99 -18.44
C VAL A 587 8.46 -11.10 -18.70
N VAL A 588 8.02 -12.27 -19.18
CA VAL A 588 8.91 -13.39 -19.51
C VAL A 588 9.91 -12.99 -20.59
N LEU A 589 9.44 -12.37 -21.69
CA LEU A 589 10.33 -11.93 -22.78
C LEU A 589 11.36 -10.89 -22.30
N MET A 590 10.95 -9.95 -21.43
CA MET A 590 11.86 -8.97 -20.86
C MET A 590 12.89 -9.60 -19.90
N LEU A 591 12.48 -10.61 -19.13
CA LEU A 591 13.39 -11.35 -18.26
C LEU A 591 14.37 -12.21 -19.06
N GLU A 592 13.94 -12.93 -20.09
CA GLU A 592 14.84 -13.70 -20.97
C GLU A 592 15.84 -12.80 -21.70
N ALA A 593 15.43 -11.59 -22.09
CA ALA A 593 16.33 -10.65 -22.76
C ALA A 593 17.38 -10.03 -21.82
N THR A 594 17.13 -10.01 -20.50
CA THR A 594 17.98 -9.30 -19.53
C THR A 594 18.77 -10.24 -18.62
N GLN A 595 18.22 -11.40 -18.27
CA GLN A 595 18.79 -12.33 -17.29
C GLN A 595 19.40 -13.57 -17.96
N GLN A 596 20.59 -13.96 -17.50
CA GLN A 596 21.29 -15.19 -17.95
C GLN A 596 20.89 -16.39 -17.08
N ILE A 597 19.59 -16.67 -17.01
CA ILE A 597 19.00 -17.76 -16.23
C ILE A 597 18.17 -18.66 -17.16
N SER A 598 17.94 -19.91 -16.78
CA SER A 598 17.13 -20.85 -17.57
C SER A 598 15.71 -20.31 -17.80
N SER A 599 15.19 -20.44 -19.04
CA SER A 599 13.82 -20.05 -19.38
C SER A 599 12.77 -20.68 -18.46
N ARG A 600 13.01 -21.92 -18.05
CA ARG A 600 12.14 -22.67 -17.14
C ARG A 600 11.96 -21.93 -15.81
N GLU A 601 13.05 -21.48 -15.20
CA GLU A 601 13.04 -20.73 -13.95
C GLU A 601 12.38 -19.36 -14.12
N LEU A 602 12.70 -18.64 -15.20
CA LEU A 602 12.14 -17.31 -15.45
C LEU A 602 10.62 -17.35 -15.68
N ILE A 603 10.11 -18.34 -16.40
CA ILE A 603 8.66 -18.54 -16.59
C ILE A 603 7.98 -18.82 -15.25
N PHE A 604 8.61 -19.62 -14.39
CA PHE A 604 8.08 -19.93 -13.06
C PHE A 604 8.02 -18.68 -12.17
N GLU A 605 9.12 -17.92 -12.10
CA GLU A 605 9.20 -16.67 -11.33
C GLU A 605 8.19 -15.63 -11.84
N ALA A 606 8.09 -15.42 -13.16
CA ALA A 606 7.15 -14.47 -13.73
C ALA A 606 5.70 -14.86 -13.46
N THR A 607 5.37 -16.16 -13.57
CA THR A 607 4.02 -16.67 -13.26
C THR A 607 3.72 -16.53 -11.77
N SER A 608 4.68 -16.86 -10.91
CA SER A 608 4.57 -16.72 -9.46
C SER A 608 4.39 -15.26 -9.05
N ALA A 609 5.15 -14.34 -9.64
CA ALA A 609 5.04 -12.91 -9.39
C ALA A 609 3.67 -12.38 -9.82
N LEU A 610 3.24 -12.66 -11.06
CA LEU A 610 1.95 -12.19 -11.58
C LEU A 610 0.76 -12.82 -10.85
N GLY A 611 0.87 -14.09 -10.46
CA GLY A 611 -0.12 -14.79 -9.64
C GLY A 611 -0.09 -14.38 -8.17
N THR A 612 0.89 -13.56 -7.75
CA THR A 612 1.18 -13.26 -6.33
C THR A 612 1.29 -14.53 -5.50
N VAL A 613 2.04 -15.52 -5.97
CA VAL A 613 2.11 -16.84 -5.34
C VAL A 613 3.25 -16.99 -4.36
N GLY A 614 4.46 -16.57 -4.72
CA GLY A 614 5.60 -16.62 -3.80
C GLY A 614 6.40 -17.90 -3.81
N LEU A 615 6.01 -18.90 -4.61
CA LEU A 615 6.87 -20.05 -4.86
C LEU A 615 7.99 -19.65 -5.82
N SER A 616 9.18 -20.18 -5.56
CA SER A 616 10.38 -19.97 -6.37
C SER A 616 11.10 -21.29 -6.58
N LEU A 617 11.79 -21.44 -7.72
CA LEU A 617 12.74 -22.53 -7.96
C LEU A 617 14.16 -22.20 -7.45
N GLY A 618 14.30 -21.23 -6.54
CA GLY A 618 15.58 -20.75 -6.01
C GLY A 618 16.25 -19.69 -6.89
N THR A 619 15.45 -19.00 -7.72
CA THR A 619 15.94 -18.04 -8.72
C THR A 619 15.82 -16.60 -8.25
N THR A 620 14.86 -16.28 -7.38
CA THR A 620 14.57 -14.90 -6.95
C THR A 620 15.80 -14.17 -6.40
N GLY A 621 16.63 -14.85 -5.60
CA GLY A 621 17.86 -14.28 -5.04
C GLY A 621 18.99 -14.06 -6.06
N LYS A 622 18.92 -14.70 -7.24
CA LYS A 622 19.94 -14.61 -8.31
C LYS A 622 19.67 -13.49 -9.32
N LEU A 623 18.51 -12.83 -9.23
CA LEU A 623 18.12 -11.77 -10.15
C LEU A 623 19.00 -10.54 -9.97
N ASP A 624 19.36 -9.89 -11.08
CA ASP A 624 20.00 -8.58 -11.04
C ASP A 624 18.98 -7.47 -10.66
N SER A 625 19.46 -6.23 -10.60
CA SER A 625 18.62 -5.07 -10.29
C SER A 625 17.46 -4.87 -11.28
N ILE A 626 17.67 -5.16 -12.56
CA ILE A 626 16.65 -4.98 -13.60
C ILE A 626 15.58 -6.07 -13.45
N GLY A 627 15.99 -7.33 -13.27
CA GLY A 627 15.12 -8.48 -13.04
C GLY A 627 14.27 -8.29 -11.78
N LYS A 628 14.85 -7.79 -10.69
CA LYS A 628 14.11 -7.42 -9.46
C LYS A 628 13.02 -6.40 -9.75
N ILE A 629 13.30 -5.37 -10.56
CA ILE A 629 12.30 -4.35 -10.94
C ILE A 629 11.18 -4.97 -11.79
N LEU A 630 11.51 -5.82 -12.77
CA LEU A 630 10.51 -6.48 -13.62
C LEU A 630 9.57 -7.38 -12.80
N ILE A 631 10.12 -8.15 -11.86
CA ILE A 631 9.35 -8.98 -10.94
C ILE A 631 8.50 -8.14 -9.98
N MET A 632 9.02 -7.01 -9.45
CA MET A 632 8.22 -6.05 -8.67
C MET A 632 7.01 -5.53 -9.46
N LEU A 633 7.20 -5.16 -10.73
CA LEU A 633 6.10 -4.71 -11.59
C LEU A 633 5.08 -5.83 -11.86
N ALA A 634 5.54 -7.06 -12.05
CA ALA A 634 4.66 -8.22 -12.23
C ALA A 634 3.82 -8.50 -10.97
N MET A 635 4.43 -8.47 -9.78
CA MET A 635 3.73 -8.59 -8.49
C MET A 635 2.64 -7.51 -8.33
N PHE A 636 2.99 -6.27 -8.63
CA PHE A 636 2.08 -5.13 -8.52
C PHE A 636 0.91 -5.23 -9.51
N ALA A 637 1.18 -5.62 -10.76
CA ALA A 637 0.14 -5.85 -11.77
C ALA A 637 -0.79 -7.02 -11.39
N GLY A 638 -0.24 -8.09 -10.82
CA GLY A 638 -0.97 -9.23 -10.29
C GLY A 638 -1.94 -8.85 -9.17
N ARG A 639 -1.48 -8.03 -8.22
CA ARG A 639 -2.28 -7.58 -7.07
C ARG A 639 -3.43 -6.66 -7.47
N ILE A 640 -3.16 -5.69 -8.35
CA ILE A 640 -4.18 -4.71 -8.80
C ILE A 640 -5.19 -5.32 -9.76
N GLY A 641 -4.79 -6.37 -10.48
CA GLY A 641 -5.58 -7.04 -11.49
C GLY A 641 -5.36 -6.45 -12.89
N PRO A 642 -5.16 -7.30 -13.93
CA PRO A 642 -4.87 -6.85 -15.29
C PRO A 642 -5.89 -5.87 -15.87
N VAL A 643 -7.19 -6.12 -15.65
CA VAL A 643 -8.27 -5.27 -16.20
C VAL A 643 -8.24 -3.88 -15.60
N THR A 644 -7.98 -3.75 -14.30
CA THR A 644 -7.87 -2.43 -13.67
C THR A 644 -6.78 -1.62 -14.35
N LEU A 645 -5.63 -2.22 -14.63
CA LEU A 645 -4.51 -1.57 -15.32
C LEU A 645 -4.89 -1.10 -16.74
N PHE A 646 -5.58 -1.93 -17.53
CA PHE A 646 -6.03 -1.55 -18.87
C PHE A 646 -7.16 -0.51 -18.86
N THR A 647 -8.08 -0.57 -17.88
CA THR A 647 -9.15 0.43 -17.77
C THR A 647 -8.63 1.83 -17.42
N LEU A 648 -7.46 1.93 -16.78
CA LEU A 648 -6.78 3.21 -16.53
C LEU A 648 -6.27 3.87 -17.81
N LEU A 649 -5.89 3.06 -18.80
CA LEU A 649 -5.41 3.49 -20.11
C LEU A 649 -6.57 3.72 -21.09
N SER A 650 -7.72 3.09 -20.86
CA SER A 650 -8.90 3.24 -21.74
C SER A 650 -9.68 4.53 -21.45
N ARG A 651 -10.03 5.27 -22.51
CA ARG A 651 -11.04 6.33 -22.44
C ARG A 651 -12.44 5.72 -22.21
N GLU A 652 -13.31 6.43 -21.49
CA GLU A 652 -14.71 6.00 -21.28
C GLU A 652 -15.36 5.58 -22.62
N ARG A 653 -16.09 4.46 -22.59
CA ARG A 653 -16.78 3.90 -23.77
C ARG A 653 -17.75 4.94 -24.35
N ALA A 654 -17.32 5.64 -25.40
CA ALA A 654 -18.23 6.30 -26.31
C ALA A 654 -18.87 5.21 -27.19
N SER A 655 -20.18 5.02 -27.04
CA SER A 655 -20.96 4.14 -27.91
C SER A 655 -21.00 4.73 -29.33
N ASN A 656 -20.08 4.33 -30.19
CA ASN A 656 -20.11 4.68 -31.62
C ASN A 656 -21.15 3.88 -32.43
N ALA A 657 -21.85 2.93 -31.81
CA ALA A 657 -22.64 1.92 -32.51
C ALA A 657 -24.13 2.30 -32.67
N LYS A 658 -24.46 3.53 -33.06
CA LYS A 658 -25.86 3.81 -33.47
C LYS A 658 -26.16 3.42 -34.92
N HIS A 659 -25.16 3.29 -35.80
CA HIS A 659 -25.36 2.93 -37.22
C HIS A 659 -24.20 2.11 -37.82
N CYS A 660 -23.99 0.86 -37.38
CA CYS A 660 -23.10 -0.08 -38.08
C CYS A 660 -23.85 -1.36 -38.44
N LEU A 661 -23.57 -1.89 -39.64
CA LEU A 661 -24.05 -3.22 -40.08
C LEU A 661 -23.27 -4.31 -39.33
N ASP A 662 -23.96 -5.38 -38.95
CA ASP A 662 -23.31 -6.55 -38.34
C ASP A 662 -22.38 -7.22 -39.35
N ALA A 663 -21.11 -7.36 -38.99
CA ALA A 663 -20.13 -8.08 -39.80
C ALA A 663 -20.08 -9.55 -39.37
N ARG A 664 -20.37 -10.48 -40.29
CA ARG A 664 -20.10 -11.90 -40.09
C ARG A 664 -18.63 -12.18 -40.36
N ILE A 665 -17.86 -12.39 -39.29
CA ILE A 665 -16.46 -12.79 -39.36
C ILE A 665 -16.40 -14.29 -39.07
N ASN A 666 -15.97 -15.08 -40.06
CA ASN A 666 -15.71 -16.50 -39.84
C ASN A 666 -14.46 -16.65 -38.97
N LEU A 667 -14.59 -17.38 -37.85
CA LEU A 667 -13.50 -17.65 -36.90
C LEU A 667 -12.76 -18.96 -37.21
N THR A 668 -13.29 -19.75 -38.15
CA THR A 668 -12.72 -20.98 -38.70
C THR A 668 -13.19 -21.16 -40.13
#